data_AF-A0A1L9PRB2-F1
#
_entry.id   AF-A0A1L9PRB2-F1
#
_cell.length_a   1.000
_cell.length_b   1.000
_cell.length_c   1.000
_cell.angle_alpha   90.00
_cell.angle_beta   90.00
_cell.angle_gamma   90.00
#
_symmetry.space_group_name_H-M   'P 1'
#
loop_
_entity.id
_entity.type
_entity.pdbx_description
1 polymer ?
#
loop_
_entity_poly.entity_id
_entity_poly.type
_entity_poly.pdbx_seq_one_letter_code
_entity_poly.pdbx_strand_id
1 'polypeptide(L)'
;MVSTRHHPREYDSPAPTKASTPSSSENNGVSSKKWVHTPTTAVTLWLLFSIPLVLWDAAYVLLRPHSMSGGKWHALWSGYAWYGTVDYIYGWPAYNANNGFTAAQTILNLVETGGYLYYLYVVYAHGAPASRSSKSSRGSESTLSWLLAADKVVPGRVGATALLAAFSSSVATVSKTLLYCKWLQEYFSNFENIGHNEFWPLVAWVILNGLWIVVPAWNLHVLGEEIVSSLTNAAPRSRGRPKAHVRHCAILEQHLSNASTMTSKEKKRIAIIGAGAAGMSCASTLAKHPQKFNLTLIDSATQTGGQATSLDLDASKYGASWLNDGVQGGSSIFKHTFKFFHEQGHSAHEVKLQVSFGKGKDSFFTNVFPSPLIEQFRGEIVKFGRVLKIIKYGFPVFGILPIKVLLRLFRFSTEFGNKMLLPLVALFLGTGNQTPNVASGLLERLFGDPEMRLWEFDQEGLVSGLPVMYTFPRLGEFYADWRRDLEERKRVRILLGTEVEVVRRDDDGVVLGMRTYEREQQEEFDEMVLCTPADESLKILGQRATWKEKWVLGGVKFFDDVTITHSDAGYFNSVFETKARDELCGAATTTEREEQLAFAKASSTCEEDGWTGFNPMYFTHSYASEQEKIEMGFDCSNYQHQFRESVGAGNRPYPPDQHVYQTIFLDQQRQGLWTWDAIDKDKIIGKKWWHQFGHRWQHYLRVVPGMMFINGKNRTLFAGAWTLVNMHEIACVSGIAAAYRLGAKYEDFDDFATGLFSKYLLACHGVRYKSEDKKHR
;
A
#
# COMPACT_ATOMS: atom_id res chain seq x y z
N MET A 1 70.74 -1.09 -6.32
CA MET A 1 71.52 -0.57 -7.46
C MET A 1 70.97 0.80 -7.82
N VAL A 2 71.83 1.83 -7.75
CA VAL A 2 71.72 3.21 -8.29
C VAL A 2 70.62 4.09 -7.68
N SER A 3 70.81 5.39 -7.43
CA SER A 3 71.93 6.19 -6.92
C SER A 3 71.30 7.53 -6.53
N THR A 4 71.83 8.07 -5.44
CA THR A 4 71.79 9.45 -4.94
C THR A 4 71.71 10.58 -5.96
N ARG A 5 71.20 11.75 -5.51
CA ARG A 5 71.66 13.17 -5.67
C ARG A 5 70.44 14.09 -5.43
N HIS A 6 70.46 15.27 -4.81
CA HIS A 6 71.43 16.08 -4.07
C HIS A 6 70.60 17.17 -3.32
N HIS A 7 70.96 17.49 -2.08
CA HIS A 7 70.60 18.75 -1.40
C HIS A 7 71.41 19.94 -1.98
N PRO A 8 70.97 21.20 -1.76
CA PRO A 8 71.58 22.03 -0.70
C PRO A 8 70.56 22.91 0.08
N ARG A 9 70.68 23.00 1.42
CA ARG A 9 71.00 24.20 2.26
C ARG A 9 69.96 25.35 2.21
N GLU A 10 69.55 26.01 3.29
CA GLU A 10 70.21 26.30 4.58
C GLU A 10 69.17 26.73 5.67
N TYR A 11 69.65 26.82 6.91
CA TYR A 11 69.02 26.92 8.24
C TYR A 11 68.23 28.24 8.53
N ASP A 12 67.34 28.40 9.53
CA ASP A 12 67.64 28.43 10.98
C ASP A 12 66.40 28.34 11.94
N SER A 13 66.72 27.97 13.18
CA SER A 13 65.88 27.77 14.39
C SER A 13 65.39 29.07 15.08
N PRO A 14 64.50 28.99 16.10
CA PRO A 14 63.55 30.07 16.47
C PRO A 14 63.95 30.91 17.69
N ALA A 15 63.39 32.13 17.79
CA ALA A 15 62.98 32.87 19.00
C ALA A 15 62.48 34.30 18.62
N PRO A 16 61.96 35.12 19.55
CA PRO A 16 60.79 34.97 20.42
C PRO A 16 59.81 36.17 20.26
N THR A 17 58.55 36.09 20.69
CA THR A 17 57.74 37.32 20.84
C THR A 17 56.68 37.27 21.94
N LYS A 18 57.07 37.94 23.05
CA LYS A 18 56.33 38.85 23.95
C LYS A 18 54.81 38.67 24.19
N ALA A 19 54.49 38.60 25.48
CA ALA A 19 53.17 38.68 26.09
C ALA A 19 52.61 40.12 26.22
N SER A 20 51.29 40.21 26.40
CA SER A 20 50.42 41.28 27.00
C SER A 20 49.15 41.47 26.13
N THR A 21 47.89 41.60 26.56
CA THR A 21 47.11 41.53 27.81
C THR A 21 45.63 41.44 27.34
N PRO A 22 44.67 40.81 28.05
CA PRO A 22 43.31 40.65 27.54
C PRO A 22 42.48 41.93 27.72
N SER A 23 41.82 42.39 26.66
CA SER A 23 40.75 43.39 26.74
C SER A 23 39.39 42.71 26.56
N SER A 24 38.59 42.76 27.62
CA SER A 24 37.15 42.51 27.58
C SER A 24 36.47 43.61 26.77
N SER A 25 35.70 43.20 25.75
CA SER A 25 34.61 44.03 25.26
C SER A 25 33.43 43.12 24.93
N GLU A 26 32.38 43.36 25.68
CA GLU A 26 31.03 42.84 25.52
C GLU A 26 30.56 43.04 24.08
N ASN A 27 30.06 41.97 23.45
CA ASN A 27 29.11 42.11 22.36
C ASN A 27 27.81 41.42 22.77
N ASN A 28 27.01 42.19 23.50
CA ASN A 28 25.56 42.05 23.55
C ASN A 28 25.03 42.14 22.11
N GLY A 29 24.75 40.98 21.51
CA GLY A 29 24.08 40.86 20.23
C GLY A 29 23.14 39.69 20.28
N VAL A 30 21.99 39.86 20.94
CA VAL A 30 20.82 39.00 20.74
C VAL A 30 20.47 39.10 19.25
N SER A 31 21.02 38.19 18.45
CA SER A 31 20.56 37.95 17.09
C SER A 31 19.14 37.40 17.22
N SER A 32 18.14 38.28 17.17
CA SER A 32 16.80 37.88 16.78
C SER A 32 16.95 37.10 15.48
N LYS A 33 16.75 35.78 15.47
CA LYS A 33 16.72 34.98 14.25
C LYS A 33 15.66 35.62 13.35
N LYS A 34 16.08 36.46 12.40
CA LYS A 34 15.18 37.08 11.44
C LYS A 34 14.67 35.96 10.56
N TRP A 35 13.35 35.80 10.55
CA TRP A 35 12.66 34.84 9.69
C TRP A 35 13.09 35.02 8.23
N VAL A 36 13.18 33.92 7.50
CA VAL A 36 13.71 33.85 6.13
C VAL A 36 12.78 32.99 5.29
N HIS A 37 12.42 33.49 4.11
CA HIS A 37 11.76 32.70 3.08
C HIS A 37 12.80 32.09 2.13
N THR A 38 12.64 30.82 1.79
CA THR A 38 13.49 30.12 0.81
C THR A 38 12.67 29.70 -0.42
N PRO A 39 12.76 30.44 -1.54
CA PRO A 39 12.04 30.11 -2.76
C PRO A 39 12.46 28.74 -3.32
N THR A 40 11.50 27.86 -3.58
CA THR A 40 11.78 26.56 -4.21
C THR A 40 11.96 26.71 -5.72
N THR A 41 13.00 26.08 -6.30
CA THR A 41 13.26 26.11 -7.76
C THR A 41 12.06 25.65 -8.59
N ALA A 42 11.33 24.63 -8.12
CA ALA A 42 10.14 24.11 -8.79
C ALA A 42 8.97 25.12 -8.84
N VAL A 43 8.76 25.91 -7.77
CA VAL A 43 7.76 26.99 -7.75
C VAL A 43 8.15 28.06 -8.76
N THR A 44 9.42 28.47 -8.78
CA THR A 44 9.92 29.48 -9.74
C THR A 44 9.78 29.01 -11.19
N LEU A 45 10.14 27.76 -11.51
CA LEU A 45 9.97 27.19 -12.85
C LEU A 45 8.50 27.15 -13.28
N TRP A 46 7.62 26.75 -12.37
CA TRP A 46 6.19 26.75 -12.63
C TRP A 46 5.67 28.16 -12.91
N LEU A 47 6.06 29.17 -12.12
CA LEU A 47 5.64 30.55 -12.33
C LEU A 47 6.16 31.13 -13.66
N LEU A 48 7.40 30.82 -14.04
CA LEU A 48 7.98 31.24 -15.32
C LEU A 48 7.27 30.63 -16.53
N PHE A 49 6.74 29.42 -16.40
CA PHE A 49 5.94 28.76 -17.44
C PHE A 49 4.47 29.23 -17.44
N SER A 50 3.86 29.32 -16.26
CA SER A 50 2.43 29.61 -16.10
C SER A 50 2.05 31.04 -16.45
N ILE A 51 2.85 32.04 -16.05
CA ILE A 51 2.53 33.45 -16.25
C ILE A 51 2.37 33.80 -17.75
N PRO A 52 3.32 33.47 -18.65
CA PRO A 52 3.15 33.76 -20.07
C PRO A 52 1.91 33.08 -20.67
N LEU A 53 1.63 31.83 -20.27
CA LEU A 53 0.50 31.06 -20.77
C LEU A 53 -0.85 31.63 -20.30
N VAL A 54 -0.93 32.08 -19.05
CA VAL A 54 -2.15 32.72 -18.49
C VAL A 54 -2.38 34.10 -19.11
N LEU A 55 -1.33 34.89 -19.33
CA LEU A 55 -1.45 36.18 -20.03
C LEU A 55 -1.88 36.00 -21.48
N TRP A 56 -1.39 34.95 -22.14
CA TRP A 56 -1.79 34.57 -23.49
C TRP A 56 -3.27 34.17 -23.57
N ASP A 57 -3.75 33.36 -22.62
CA ASP A 57 -5.16 33.00 -22.47
C ASP A 57 -6.03 34.23 -22.15
N ALA A 58 -5.57 35.10 -21.26
CA ALA A 58 -6.29 36.32 -20.90
C ALA A 58 -6.45 37.28 -22.09
N ALA A 59 -5.40 37.43 -22.90
CA ALA A 59 -5.46 38.21 -24.14
C ALA A 59 -6.44 37.59 -25.15
N TYR A 60 -6.53 36.27 -25.25
CA TYR A 60 -7.53 35.60 -26.09
C TYR A 60 -8.95 35.98 -25.67
N VAL A 61 -9.28 35.91 -24.39
CA VAL A 61 -10.65 36.15 -23.89
C VAL A 61 -11.03 37.63 -23.97
N LEU A 62 -10.12 38.55 -23.62
CA LEU A 62 -10.42 39.99 -23.59
C LEU A 62 -10.47 40.64 -24.97
N LEU A 63 -9.82 40.04 -25.98
CA LEU A 63 -9.81 40.54 -27.36
C LEU A 63 -10.90 39.91 -28.25
N ARG A 64 -11.86 39.19 -27.66
CA ARG A 64 -13.02 38.66 -28.41
C ARG A 64 -13.88 39.82 -28.93
N PRO A 65 -14.31 39.80 -30.21
CA PRO A 65 -14.28 38.67 -31.14
C PRO A 65 -13.06 38.64 -32.08
N HIS A 66 -12.15 39.61 -32.02
CA HIS A 66 -11.00 39.70 -32.94
C HIS A 66 -9.98 38.56 -32.80
N SER A 67 -9.94 37.90 -31.63
CA SER A 67 -9.14 36.72 -31.33
C SER A 67 -9.81 35.38 -31.72
N MET A 68 -11.13 35.36 -31.92
CA MET A 68 -11.92 34.16 -32.24
C MET A 68 -11.79 33.76 -33.72
N SER A 69 -12.21 32.54 -34.08
CA SER A 69 -12.12 32.04 -35.45
C SER A 69 -12.83 32.98 -36.44
N GLY A 70 -12.09 33.49 -37.44
CA GLY A 70 -12.58 34.50 -38.38
C GLY A 70 -12.23 35.96 -38.02
N GLY A 71 -11.64 36.21 -36.84
CA GLY A 71 -11.16 37.51 -36.41
C GLY A 71 -9.79 37.89 -36.98
N LYS A 72 -9.51 39.20 -37.06
CA LYS A 72 -8.26 39.75 -37.65
C LYS A 72 -6.98 39.21 -37.01
N TRP A 73 -7.00 38.85 -35.72
CA TRP A 73 -5.81 38.45 -34.95
C TRP A 73 -5.82 36.96 -34.59
N HIS A 74 -6.75 36.19 -35.14
CA HIS A 74 -6.93 34.78 -34.82
C HIS A 74 -5.70 33.91 -35.14
N ALA A 75 -4.88 34.30 -36.11
CA ALA A 75 -3.68 33.54 -36.51
C ALA A 75 -2.74 33.26 -35.31
N LEU A 76 -2.67 34.19 -34.34
CA LEU A 76 -1.91 34.00 -33.12
C LEU A 76 -2.53 32.91 -32.24
N TRP A 77 -3.85 32.87 -32.09
CA TRP A 77 -4.58 31.90 -31.24
C TRP A 77 -5.21 30.75 -32.02
N SER A 78 -4.57 30.28 -33.10
CA SER A 78 -5.12 29.22 -33.97
C SER A 78 -5.48 27.92 -33.23
N GLY A 79 -4.73 27.57 -32.18
CA GLY A 79 -5.02 26.41 -31.31
C GLY A 79 -6.35 26.53 -30.52
N TYR A 80 -6.82 27.75 -30.26
CA TYR A 80 -8.12 27.96 -29.61
C TYR A 80 -9.31 27.71 -30.53
N ALA A 81 -9.11 27.59 -31.84
CA ALA A 81 -10.17 27.17 -32.75
C ALA A 81 -10.67 25.75 -32.43
N TRP A 82 -9.73 24.83 -32.14
CA TRP A 82 -10.05 23.48 -31.70
C TRP A 82 -10.52 23.49 -30.24
N TYR A 83 -9.85 24.23 -29.35
CA TYR A 83 -10.25 24.27 -27.94
C TYR A 83 -11.68 24.81 -27.74
N GLY A 84 -12.08 25.84 -28.49
CA GLY A 84 -13.45 26.37 -28.47
C GLY A 84 -14.52 25.45 -29.05
N THR A 85 -14.14 24.39 -29.79
CA THR A 85 -15.08 23.31 -30.17
C THR A 85 -15.21 22.25 -29.09
N VAL A 86 -14.19 22.11 -28.23
CA VAL A 86 -14.19 21.18 -27.10
C VAL A 86 -14.90 21.79 -25.90
N ASP A 87 -14.62 23.05 -25.59
CA ASP A 87 -15.24 23.76 -24.48
C ASP A 87 -16.01 24.98 -24.99
N TYR A 88 -17.34 24.88 -25.00
CA TYR A 88 -18.20 25.92 -25.54
C TYR A 88 -18.16 27.24 -24.75
N ILE A 89 -17.64 27.23 -23.52
CA ILE A 89 -17.42 28.44 -22.73
C ILE A 89 -16.28 29.32 -23.29
N TYR A 90 -15.38 28.72 -24.08
CA TYR A 90 -14.34 29.40 -24.84
C TYR A 90 -14.72 29.66 -26.31
N GLY A 91 -15.83 29.09 -26.79
CA GLY A 91 -16.29 29.16 -28.17
C GLY A 91 -17.34 30.25 -28.46
N TRP A 92 -17.84 30.25 -29.70
CA TRP A 92 -18.94 31.11 -30.15
C TRP A 92 -20.24 30.97 -29.35
N PRO A 93 -20.64 29.77 -28.85
CA PRO A 93 -21.87 29.61 -28.09
C PRO A 93 -21.95 30.52 -26.85
N ALA A 94 -20.89 30.56 -26.02
CA ALA A 94 -20.88 31.41 -24.84
C ALA A 94 -20.76 32.92 -25.15
N TYR A 95 -20.08 33.28 -26.24
CA TYR A 95 -20.00 34.68 -26.69
C TYR A 95 -21.36 35.20 -27.18
N ASN A 96 -22.06 34.41 -28.01
CA ASN A 96 -23.38 34.77 -28.53
C ASN A 96 -24.46 34.78 -27.43
N ALA A 97 -24.30 33.97 -26.39
CA ALA A 97 -25.15 33.96 -25.21
C ALA A 97 -24.90 35.13 -24.24
N ASN A 98 -23.95 36.04 -24.54
CA ASN A 98 -23.50 37.12 -23.65
C ASN A 98 -23.11 36.62 -22.24
N ASN A 99 -22.49 35.44 -22.16
CA ASN A 99 -22.07 34.87 -20.88
C ASN A 99 -20.80 35.58 -20.35
N GLY A 100 -20.96 36.43 -19.34
CA GLY A 100 -19.87 37.21 -18.74
C GLY A 100 -18.90 36.41 -17.86
N PHE A 101 -19.16 35.11 -17.62
CA PHE A 101 -18.40 34.30 -16.68
C PHE A 101 -16.92 34.12 -17.09
N THR A 102 -16.65 33.79 -18.35
CA THR A 102 -15.28 33.60 -18.86
C THR A 102 -14.46 34.89 -18.74
N ALA A 103 -15.07 36.04 -19.00
CA ALA A 103 -14.40 37.34 -18.86
C ALA A 103 -14.12 37.67 -17.39
N ALA A 104 -15.07 37.43 -16.48
CA ALA A 104 -14.87 37.64 -15.05
C ALA A 104 -13.74 36.75 -14.48
N GLN A 105 -13.67 35.49 -14.91
CA GLN A 105 -12.56 34.58 -14.59
C GLN A 105 -11.22 35.14 -15.11
N THR A 106 -11.18 35.64 -16.34
CA THR A 106 -9.96 36.23 -16.90
C THR A 106 -9.47 37.42 -16.08
N ILE A 107 -10.37 38.26 -15.53
CA ILE A 107 -9.97 39.34 -14.63
C ILE A 107 -9.33 38.81 -13.34
N LEU A 108 -9.87 37.73 -12.76
CA LEU A 108 -9.25 37.08 -11.60
C LEU A 108 -7.86 36.48 -11.95
N ASN A 109 -7.72 35.87 -13.14
CA ASN A 109 -6.43 35.38 -13.63
C ASN A 109 -5.36 36.50 -13.66
N LEU A 110 -5.75 37.72 -14.07
CA LEU A 110 -4.84 38.87 -14.09
C LEU A 110 -4.45 39.34 -12.68
N VAL A 111 -5.38 39.36 -11.73
CA VAL A 111 -5.10 39.71 -10.32
C VAL A 111 -4.11 38.72 -9.71
N GLU A 112 -4.32 37.42 -9.94
CA GLU A 112 -3.42 36.36 -9.46
C GLU A 112 -2.03 36.44 -10.08
N THR A 113 -1.98 36.69 -11.40
CA THR A 113 -0.74 36.89 -12.13
C THR A 113 0.04 38.08 -11.59
N GLY A 114 -0.64 39.17 -11.21
CA GLY A 114 -0.03 40.29 -10.51
C GLY A 114 0.64 39.89 -9.19
N GLY A 115 -0.01 39.04 -8.39
CA GLY A 115 0.57 38.50 -7.15
C GLY A 115 1.80 37.62 -7.40
N TYR A 116 1.78 36.81 -8.46
CA TYR A 116 2.93 35.98 -8.83
C TYR A 116 4.10 36.79 -9.41
N LEU A 117 3.82 37.81 -10.22
CA LEU A 117 4.83 38.75 -10.70
C LEU A 117 5.46 39.54 -9.56
N TYR A 118 4.67 39.96 -8.58
CA TYR A 118 5.18 40.58 -7.35
C TYR A 118 6.10 39.64 -6.59
N TYR A 119 5.71 38.37 -6.42
CA TYR A 119 6.55 37.36 -5.78
C TYR A 119 7.88 37.16 -6.52
N LEU A 120 7.85 36.96 -7.85
CA LEU A 120 9.07 36.81 -8.66
C LEU A 120 9.94 38.05 -8.61
N TYR A 121 9.36 39.24 -8.63
CA TYR A 121 10.07 40.51 -8.49
C TYR A 121 10.78 40.60 -7.13
N VAL A 122 10.10 40.25 -6.03
CA VAL A 122 10.72 40.25 -4.69
C VAL A 122 11.85 39.24 -4.60
N VAL A 123 11.68 38.04 -5.15
CA VAL A 123 12.72 37.00 -5.20
C VAL A 123 13.92 37.45 -6.05
N TYR A 124 13.67 38.17 -7.15
CA TYR A 124 14.72 38.71 -8.02
C TYR A 124 15.48 39.89 -7.37
N ALA A 125 14.76 40.85 -6.78
CA ALA A 125 15.31 42.10 -6.27
C ALA A 125 15.90 41.99 -4.86
N HIS A 126 15.34 41.11 -4.01
CA HIS A 126 15.71 40.98 -2.60
C HIS A 126 16.26 39.60 -2.21
N GLY A 127 16.47 38.70 -3.17
CA GLY A 127 17.13 37.41 -2.94
C GLY A 127 18.62 37.59 -2.61
N ALA A 128 19.05 37.09 -1.46
CA ALA A 128 20.45 37.04 -1.04
C ALA A 128 20.95 35.58 -0.99
N PRO A 129 22.22 35.31 -1.34
CA PRO A 129 22.81 33.98 -1.22
C PRO A 129 22.96 33.57 0.26
N ALA A 130 22.62 32.32 0.59
CA ALA A 130 22.61 31.80 1.95
C ALA A 130 24.01 31.63 2.61
N SER A 131 25.10 31.67 1.83
CA SER A 131 26.48 31.53 2.33
C SER A 131 27.41 32.66 1.87
N ARG A 132 28.18 33.23 2.80
CA ARG A 132 29.24 34.24 2.55
C ARG A 132 30.44 33.70 1.74
N SER A 133 30.51 32.40 1.42
CA SER A 133 31.61 31.83 0.63
C SER A 133 31.34 31.73 -0.87
N SER A 134 30.11 32.03 -1.33
CA SER A 134 29.79 32.11 -2.76
C SER A 134 29.99 33.54 -3.25
N LYS A 135 31.15 33.82 -3.86
CA LYS A 135 31.34 35.01 -4.71
C LYS A 135 30.60 34.81 -6.04
N SER A 136 29.28 34.73 -6.00
CA SER A 136 28.43 34.99 -7.18
C SER A 136 27.89 36.40 -7.02
N SER A 137 28.60 37.36 -7.62
CA SER A 137 28.11 38.74 -7.71
C SER A 137 27.05 38.82 -8.82
N ARG A 138 26.07 39.71 -8.62
CA ARG A 138 24.92 40.02 -9.50
C ARG A 138 25.28 40.41 -10.95
N GLY A 139 26.55 40.32 -11.35
CA GLY A 139 27.11 40.95 -12.54
C GLY A 139 27.40 40.05 -13.75
N SER A 140 27.24 38.72 -13.69
CA SER A 140 27.68 37.84 -14.80
C SER A 140 26.76 36.67 -15.17
N GLU A 141 25.55 36.54 -14.61
CA GLU A 141 24.62 35.45 -14.95
C GLU A 141 23.38 35.95 -15.68
N SER A 142 22.83 35.13 -16.60
CA SER A 142 21.56 35.43 -17.26
C SER A 142 20.43 35.54 -16.23
N THR A 143 19.44 36.40 -16.47
CA THR A 143 18.28 36.62 -15.58
C THR A 143 17.60 35.31 -15.17
N LEU A 144 17.57 34.32 -16.07
CA LEU A 144 17.05 32.97 -15.84
C LEU A 144 17.93 32.14 -14.90
N SER A 145 19.25 32.15 -15.10
CA SER A 145 20.21 31.45 -14.21
C SER A 145 20.13 32.02 -12.80
N TRP A 146 20.10 33.35 -12.69
CA TRP A 146 19.95 34.03 -11.41
C TRP A 146 18.65 33.68 -10.70
N LEU A 147 17.52 33.56 -11.42
CA LEU A 147 16.23 33.18 -10.83
C LEU A 147 16.18 31.73 -10.35
N LEU A 148 16.96 30.83 -10.95
CA LEU A 148 16.96 29.39 -10.65
C LEU A 148 18.04 28.94 -9.65
N ALA A 149 18.96 29.82 -9.25
CA ALA A 149 20.00 29.50 -8.27
C ALA A 149 19.39 29.05 -6.92
N ALA A 150 19.85 27.89 -6.43
CA ALA A 150 19.22 27.12 -5.35
C ALA A 150 19.37 27.71 -3.93
N ASP A 151 20.32 28.61 -3.71
CA ASP A 151 20.71 29.08 -2.37
C ASP A 151 20.17 30.48 -2.03
N LYS A 152 18.99 30.85 -2.54
CA LYS A 152 18.43 32.19 -2.32
C LYS A 152 17.51 32.24 -1.11
N VAL A 153 17.70 33.30 -0.34
CA VAL A 153 17.00 33.57 0.91
C VAL A 153 16.51 35.02 0.89
N VAL A 154 15.22 35.22 1.19
CA VAL A 154 14.63 36.56 1.34
C VAL A 154 14.30 36.79 2.83
N PRO A 155 15.09 37.61 3.54
CA PRO A 155 14.91 37.80 4.98
C PRO A 155 13.80 38.80 5.32
N GLY A 156 13.15 38.58 6.46
CA GLY A 156 12.28 39.53 7.16
C GLY A 156 10.88 39.69 6.57
N ARG A 157 10.25 40.84 6.86
CA ARG A 157 8.87 41.15 6.49
C ARG A 157 8.61 41.07 4.98
N VAL A 158 9.63 41.38 4.17
CA VAL A 158 9.57 41.36 2.70
C VAL A 158 9.42 39.93 2.16
N GLY A 159 10.14 38.97 2.74
CA GLY A 159 9.95 37.55 2.40
C GLY A 159 8.58 37.05 2.84
N ALA A 160 8.08 37.51 4.00
CA ALA A 160 6.80 37.07 4.54
C ALA A 160 5.62 37.59 3.68
N THR A 161 5.71 38.83 3.20
CA THR A 161 4.72 39.40 2.27
C THR A 161 4.76 38.73 0.91
N ALA A 162 5.95 38.34 0.42
CA ALA A 162 6.08 37.59 -0.83
C ALA A 162 5.48 36.18 -0.70
N LEU A 163 5.82 35.45 0.37
CA LEU A 163 5.25 34.14 0.69
C LEU A 163 3.72 34.20 0.77
N LEU A 164 3.18 35.20 1.48
CA LEU A 164 1.74 35.38 1.61
C LEU A 164 1.07 35.73 0.27
N ALA A 165 1.71 36.55 -0.57
CA ALA A 165 1.21 36.88 -1.90
C ALA A 165 1.16 35.63 -2.81
N ALA A 166 2.23 34.82 -2.84
CA ALA A 166 2.27 33.59 -3.62
C ALA A 166 1.27 32.53 -3.11
N PHE A 167 1.12 32.41 -1.78
CA PHE A 167 0.12 31.55 -1.17
C PHE A 167 -1.30 31.98 -1.54
N SER A 168 -1.61 33.27 -1.39
CA SER A 168 -2.95 33.82 -1.69
C SER A 168 -3.30 33.67 -3.17
N SER A 169 -2.35 33.96 -4.07
CA SER A 169 -2.53 33.72 -5.51
C SER A 169 -2.76 32.24 -5.80
N SER A 170 -2.06 31.32 -5.12
CA SER A 170 -2.25 29.88 -5.31
C SER A 170 -3.59 29.37 -4.78
N VAL A 171 -4.10 29.92 -3.66
CA VAL A 171 -5.46 29.64 -3.18
C VAL A 171 -6.50 30.09 -4.21
N ALA A 172 -6.34 31.30 -4.75
CA ALA A 172 -7.24 31.83 -5.77
C ALA A 172 -7.20 30.97 -7.04
N THR A 173 -6.00 30.58 -7.50
CA THR A 173 -5.83 29.68 -8.64
C THR A 173 -6.51 28.33 -8.42
N VAL A 174 -6.33 27.70 -7.26
CA VAL A 174 -7.00 26.42 -6.96
C VAL A 174 -8.52 26.61 -6.85
N SER A 175 -8.97 27.65 -6.18
CA SER A 175 -10.41 27.90 -5.94
C SER A 175 -11.16 28.17 -7.24
N LYS A 176 -10.64 29.06 -8.10
CA LYS A 176 -11.24 29.31 -9.42
C LYS A 176 -11.18 28.06 -10.29
N THR A 177 -10.07 27.32 -10.24
CA THR A 177 -9.89 26.13 -11.07
C THR A 177 -10.78 25.00 -10.57
N LEU A 178 -11.16 24.95 -9.29
CA LEU A 178 -12.17 24.00 -8.79
C LEU A 178 -13.61 24.42 -9.13
N LEU A 179 -13.89 25.72 -9.16
CA LEU A 179 -15.19 26.23 -9.63
C LEU A 179 -15.40 25.90 -11.12
N TYR A 180 -14.32 26.02 -11.92
CA TYR A 180 -14.32 25.77 -13.36
C TYR A 180 -14.09 24.28 -13.72
N CYS A 181 -13.12 23.63 -13.09
CA CYS A 181 -12.67 22.28 -13.40
C CYS A 181 -13.19 21.28 -12.36
N LYS A 182 -14.00 20.36 -12.89
CA LYS A 182 -14.57 19.15 -12.29
C LYS A 182 -15.76 19.37 -11.36
N TRP A 183 -16.90 19.17 -12.00
CA TRP A 183 -18.23 18.97 -11.48
C TRP A 183 -18.95 20.26 -11.20
N LEU A 184 -18.63 21.13 -10.26
CA LEU A 184 -19.59 22.17 -9.82
C LEU A 184 -20.32 22.91 -10.96
N GLN A 185 -19.63 23.64 -11.86
CA GLN A 185 -20.34 24.32 -12.95
C GLN A 185 -21.03 23.34 -13.92
N GLU A 186 -20.32 22.38 -14.52
CA GLU A 186 -20.94 21.44 -15.47
C GLU A 186 -22.01 20.52 -14.83
N TYR A 187 -21.89 20.20 -13.56
CA TYR A 187 -22.82 19.42 -12.76
C TYR A 187 -24.08 20.24 -12.48
N PHE A 188 -23.95 21.52 -12.15
CA PHE A 188 -25.11 22.42 -12.01
C PHE A 188 -25.68 22.87 -13.36
N SER A 189 -24.92 22.73 -14.45
CA SER A 189 -25.33 23.03 -15.83
C SER A 189 -25.63 21.77 -16.67
N ASN A 190 -25.77 20.58 -16.07
CA ASN A 190 -26.06 19.31 -16.75
C ASN A 190 -25.16 18.97 -17.96
N PHE A 191 -23.87 19.30 -17.89
CA PHE A 191 -22.84 19.03 -18.91
C PHE A 191 -23.08 19.72 -20.26
N GLU A 192 -23.77 20.85 -20.26
CA GLU A 192 -24.14 21.58 -21.48
C GLU A 192 -22.93 22.02 -22.34
N ASN A 193 -21.77 22.33 -21.73
CA ASN A 193 -20.63 22.87 -22.48
C ASN A 193 -19.59 21.84 -22.94
N ILE A 194 -19.60 20.63 -22.36
CA ILE A 194 -18.60 19.59 -22.67
C ILE A 194 -19.20 18.21 -22.98
N GLY A 195 -20.50 18.01 -22.71
CA GLY A 195 -21.18 16.72 -22.86
C GLY A 195 -21.34 16.25 -24.31
N HIS A 196 -21.08 17.12 -25.28
CA HIS A 196 -21.12 16.80 -26.71
C HIS A 196 -19.81 16.20 -27.25
N ASN A 197 -18.74 16.14 -26.44
CA ASN A 197 -17.43 15.70 -26.90
C ASN A 197 -17.26 14.18 -26.94
N GLU A 198 -16.54 13.70 -27.96
CA GLU A 198 -16.04 12.33 -28.01
C GLU A 198 -14.94 12.08 -26.94
N PHE A 199 -14.63 10.80 -26.70
CA PHE A 199 -13.73 10.36 -25.62
C PHE A 199 -12.36 11.04 -25.64
N TRP A 200 -11.72 11.18 -26.81
CA TRP A 200 -10.36 11.72 -26.91
C TRP A 200 -10.26 13.24 -26.63
N PRO A 201 -11.10 14.11 -27.22
CA PRO A 201 -11.15 15.53 -26.85
C PRO A 201 -11.44 15.75 -25.37
N LEU A 202 -12.35 14.95 -24.79
CA LEU A 202 -12.68 15.02 -23.37
C LEU A 202 -11.46 14.64 -22.49
N VAL A 203 -10.72 13.59 -22.83
CA VAL A 203 -9.51 13.18 -22.12
C VAL A 203 -8.41 14.24 -22.21
N ALA A 204 -8.19 14.82 -23.39
CA ALA A 204 -7.22 15.90 -23.57
C ALA A 204 -7.58 17.14 -22.73
N TRP A 205 -8.85 17.53 -22.71
CA TRP A 205 -9.35 18.60 -21.84
C TRP A 205 -9.12 18.29 -20.35
N VAL A 206 -9.36 17.04 -19.91
CA VAL A 206 -9.12 16.62 -18.52
C VAL A 206 -7.64 16.69 -18.14
N ILE A 207 -6.73 16.27 -19.03
CA ILE A 207 -5.29 16.27 -18.76
C ILE A 207 -4.75 17.70 -18.69
N LEU A 208 -5.10 18.54 -19.66
CA LEU A 208 -4.62 19.93 -19.75
C LEU A 208 -5.09 20.76 -18.54
N ASN A 209 -6.34 20.62 -18.14
CA ASN A 209 -6.88 21.31 -16.96
C ASN A 209 -6.41 20.67 -15.64
N GLY A 210 -6.17 19.35 -15.60
CA GLY A 210 -5.72 18.64 -14.40
C GLY A 210 -4.36 19.12 -13.88
N LEU A 211 -3.46 19.52 -14.77
CA LEU A 211 -2.16 20.08 -14.41
C LEU A 211 -2.29 21.37 -13.58
N TRP A 212 -3.29 22.20 -13.89
CA TRP A 212 -3.61 23.45 -13.18
C TRP A 212 -4.28 23.26 -11.82
N ILE A 213 -4.62 22.03 -11.44
CA ILE A 213 -5.05 21.68 -10.08
C ILE A 213 -3.86 21.13 -9.29
N VAL A 214 -3.18 20.14 -9.87
CA VAL A 214 -2.14 19.38 -9.15
C VAL A 214 -0.97 20.28 -8.76
N VAL A 215 -0.48 21.12 -9.68
CA VAL A 215 0.70 21.94 -9.40
C VAL A 215 0.40 23.10 -8.44
N PRO A 216 -0.69 23.88 -8.60
CA PRO A 216 -1.05 24.91 -7.61
C PRO A 216 -1.45 24.34 -6.25
N ALA A 217 -2.08 23.17 -6.17
CA ALA A 217 -2.35 22.50 -4.89
C ALA A 217 -1.08 22.02 -4.19
N TRP A 218 -0.10 21.54 -4.96
CA TRP A 218 1.23 21.23 -4.42
C TRP A 218 1.95 22.49 -3.92
N ASN A 219 1.94 23.58 -4.70
CA ASN A 219 2.50 24.87 -4.27
C ASN A 219 1.83 25.38 -2.99
N LEU A 220 0.50 25.25 -2.89
CA LEU A 220 -0.26 25.62 -1.70
C LEU A 220 0.19 24.83 -0.47
N HIS A 221 0.45 23.54 -0.64
CA HIS A 221 0.94 22.69 0.44
C HIS A 221 2.35 23.11 0.89
N VAL A 222 3.28 23.31 -0.04
CA VAL A 222 4.67 23.71 0.26
C VAL A 222 4.72 25.08 0.95
N LEU A 223 4.07 26.10 0.38
CA LEU A 223 4.04 27.44 0.95
C LEU A 223 3.25 27.46 2.27
N GLY A 224 2.20 26.65 2.39
CA GLY A 224 1.40 26.52 3.60
C GLY A 224 2.15 25.86 4.75
N GLU A 225 2.92 24.81 4.49
CA GLU A 225 3.79 24.17 5.49
C GLU A 225 4.84 25.16 6.02
N GLU A 226 5.41 25.98 5.15
CA GLU A 226 6.36 27.03 5.55
C GLU A 226 5.67 28.07 6.47
N ILE A 227 4.46 28.52 6.14
CA ILE A 227 3.69 29.45 6.98
C ILE A 227 3.39 28.81 8.35
N VAL A 228 2.89 27.57 8.38
CA VAL A 228 2.53 26.87 9.61
C VAL A 228 3.76 26.64 10.49
N SER A 229 4.86 26.14 9.92
CA SER A 229 6.14 25.96 10.62
C SER A 229 6.63 27.29 11.22
N SER A 230 6.43 28.39 10.51
CA SER A 230 6.83 29.72 10.97
C SER A 230 5.97 30.23 12.12
N LEU A 231 4.66 29.94 12.12
CA LEU A 231 3.74 30.30 13.19
C LEU A 231 3.95 29.45 14.44
N THR A 232 4.20 28.15 14.28
CA THR A 232 4.49 27.24 15.40
C THR A 232 5.81 27.59 16.09
N ASN A 233 6.80 28.08 15.34
CA ASN A 233 8.10 28.50 15.86
C ASN A 233 8.11 29.95 16.39
N ALA A 234 7.04 30.72 16.20
CA ALA A 234 6.94 32.09 16.68
C ALA A 234 6.49 32.12 18.15
N ALA A 235 7.37 32.53 19.06
CA ALA A 235 7.01 32.75 20.46
C ALA A 235 5.85 33.78 20.58
N PRO A 236 4.85 33.55 21.45
CA PRO A 236 3.71 34.45 21.58
C PRO A 236 4.18 35.84 22.02
N ARG A 237 3.79 36.88 21.27
CA ARG A 237 4.01 38.28 21.65
C ARG A 237 3.24 38.57 22.94
N SER A 238 3.96 38.76 24.05
CA SER A 238 3.32 39.22 25.29
C SER A 238 2.79 40.65 25.11
N ARG A 239 1.47 40.82 25.26
CA ARG A 239 0.87 42.13 25.49
C ARG A 239 1.26 42.54 26.91
N GLY A 240 2.04 43.60 27.03
CA GLY A 240 2.70 43.98 28.29
C GLY A 240 1.79 44.61 29.34
N ARG A 241 2.11 44.35 30.63
CA ARG A 241 2.21 45.30 31.76
C ARG A 241 2.64 44.55 33.06
N PRO A 242 3.07 45.22 34.15
CA PRO A 242 4.48 45.42 34.46
C PRO A 242 5.00 44.71 35.74
N LYS A 243 6.33 44.60 35.76
CA LYS A 243 7.29 44.35 36.85
C LYS A 243 6.76 44.10 38.26
N ALA A 244 7.12 42.94 38.82
CA ALA A 244 7.40 42.75 40.24
C ALA A 244 8.71 41.97 40.41
N HIS A 245 9.65 42.55 41.17
CA HIS A 245 10.88 41.92 41.63
C HIS A 245 10.58 40.79 42.61
N VAL A 246 11.14 39.58 42.40
CA VAL A 246 11.68 38.76 43.49
C VAL A 246 12.91 37.98 43.02
N ARG A 247 13.80 37.78 43.99
CA ARG A 247 15.21 37.39 44.04
C ARG A 247 15.55 35.97 43.54
N HIS A 248 16.82 35.86 43.14
CA HIS A 248 17.68 34.66 43.08
C HIS A 248 17.31 33.54 44.06
N CYS A 249 17.40 32.27 43.64
CA CYS A 249 18.64 31.47 43.75
C CYS A 249 18.45 30.04 43.20
N ALA A 250 19.57 29.45 42.77
CA ALA A 250 19.84 28.01 42.66
C ALA A 250 18.94 27.16 41.74
N ILE A 251 19.44 26.87 40.52
CA ILE A 251 19.64 25.53 39.95
C ILE A 251 20.50 25.77 38.69
N LEU A 252 21.81 25.86 38.88
CA LEU A 252 22.78 25.88 37.76
C LEU A 252 24.09 25.20 38.14
N GLU A 253 24.01 24.21 39.04
CA GLU A 253 25.08 23.26 39.34
C GLU A 253 24.64 21.80 39.14
N GLN A 254 23.57 21.56 38.38
CA GLN A 254 23.13 20.20 38.03
C GLN A 254 23.24 19.87 36.53
N HIS A 255 23.82 20.77 35.72
CA HIS A 255 23.96 20.56 34.26
C HIS A 255 25.40 20.50 33.75
N LEU A 256 26.42 20.51 34.62
CA LEU A 256 27.82 20.38 34.22
C LEU A 256 28.57 19.21 34.89
N SER A 257 27.86 18.26 35.52
CA SER A 257 28.41 16.96 35.93
C SER A 257 27.98 15.77 35.04
N ASN A 258 27.15 15.99 34.02
CA ASN A 258 26.71 14.94 33.08
C ASN A 258 27.47 14.95 31.74
N ALA A 259 28.61 15.63 31.66
CA ALA A 259 29.46 15.65 30.46
C ALA A 259 30.68 14.72 30.55
N SER A 260 30.74 13.84 31.57
CA SER A 260 31.86 12.90 31.79
C SER A 260 31.43 11.44 32.02
N THR A 261 30.16 11.10 31.78
CA THR A 261 29.75 9.72 31.59
C THR A 261 29.57 9.49 30.10
N MET A 262 30.35 8.58 29.51
CA MET A 262 29.95 7.94 28.27
C MET A 262 28.60 7.26 28.53
N THR A 263 27.50 7.98 28.30
CA THR A 263 26.16 7.46 28.48
C THR A 263 25.96 6.36 27.45
N SER A 264 25.85 5.12 27.91
CA SER A 264 25.23 4.05 27.14
C SER A 264 23.94 4.61 26.54
N LYS A 265 23.83 4.67 25.21
CA LYS A 265 22.59 5.06 24.53
C LYS A 265 21.43 4.26 25.14
N GLU A 266 20.48 4.93 25.78
CA GLU A 266 19.27 4.27 26.27
C GLU A 266 18.56 3.58 25.10
N LYS A 267 18.11 2.35 25.35
CA LYS A 267 17.43 1.54 24.34
C LYS A 267 16.05 2.12 24.08
N LYS A 268 15.68 2.28 22.82
CA LYS A 268 14.33 2.73 22.43
C LYS A 268 13.30 1.69 22.84
N ARG A 269 12.27 2.09 23.57
CA ARG A 269 11.13 1.26 23.98
C ARG A 269 10.09 1.24 22.87
N ILE A 270 9.81 0.07 22.32
CA ILE A 270 8.87 -0.12 21.21
C ILE A 270 7.75 -1.05 21.66
N ALA A 271 6.51 -0.59 21.49
CA ALA A 271 5.31 -1.42 21.63
C ALA A 271 4.89 -1.97 20.27
N ILE A 272 4.67 -3.28 20.18
CA ILE A 272 4.15 -3.96 18.99
C ILE A 272 2.79 -4.53 19.39
N ILE A 273 1.73 -4.13 18.70
CA ILE A 273 0.35 -4.49 19.05
C ILE A 273 -0.20 -5.43 17.98
N GLY A 274 -0.55 -6.66 18.37
CA GLY A 274 -0.91 -7.78 17.51
C GLY A 274 0.26 -8.75 17.31
N ALA A 275 0.12 -9.98 17.77
CA ALA A 275 1.07 -11.09 17.71
C ALA A 275 0.72 -12.11 16.60
N GLY A 276 0.14 -11.64 15.49
CA GLY A 276 0.06 -12.38 14.23
C GLY A 276 1.37 -12.34 13.45
N ALA A 277 1.38 -12.87 12.23
CA ALA A 277 2.54 -12.93 11.34
C ALA A 277 3.34 -11.62 11.24
N ALA A 278 2.66 -10.48 11.09
CA ALA A 278 3.28 -9.16 10.98
C ALA A 278 3.94 -8.69 12.29
N GLY A 279 3.31 -8.95 13.44
CA GLY A 279 3.88 -8.61 14.75
C GLY A 279 5.07 -9.47 15.10
N MET A 280 4.96 -10.78 14.88
CA MET A 280 6.03 -11.74 15.13
C MET A 280 7.25 -11.47 14.25
N SER A 281 7.05 -11.14 12.97
CA SER A 281 8.15 -10.77 12.06
C SER A 281 8.79 -9.42 12.44
N CYS A 282 7.98 -8.43 12.85
CA CYS A 282 8.47 -7.14 13.33
C CYS A 282 9.33 -7.29 14.58
N ALA A 283 8.81 -8.00 15.59
CA ALA A 283 9.49 -8.29 16.84
C ALA A 283 10.81 -9.03 16.58
N SER A 284 10.78 -10.07 15.76
CA SER A 284 11.98 -10.85 15.39
C SER A 284 13.06 -9.99 14.74
N THR A 285 12.67 -9.10 13.84
CA THR A 285 13.61 -8.24 13.13
C THR A 285 14.22 -7.19 14.06
N LEU A 286 13.43 -6.57 14.93
CA LEU A 286 13.94 -5.61 15.91
C LEU A 286 14.83 -6.29 16.96
N ALA A 287 14.48 -7.51 17.37
CA ALA A 287 15.16 -8.24 18.42
C ALA A 287 16.59 -8.68 18.04
N LYS A 288 16.93 -8.67 16.73
CA LYS A 288 18.32 -8.82 16.24
C LYS A 288 19.23 -7.66 16.64
N HIS A 289 18.67 -6.56 17.16
CA HIS A 289 19.44 -5.40 17.63
C HIS A 289 19.16 -5.10 19.11
N PRO A 290 19.52 -6.02 20.03
CA PRO A 290 19.20 -5.90 21.46
C PRO A 290 19.89 -4.72 22.15
N GLN A 291 20.91 -4.12 21.52
CA GLN A 291 21.60 -2.92 22.00
C GLN A 291 20.84 -1.62 21.65
N LYS A 292 19.88 -1.67 20.73
CA LYS A 292 19.13 -0.49 20.27
C LYS A 292 17.71 -0.44 20.80
N PHE A 293 17.09 -1.59 21.03
CA PHE A 293 15.65 -1.68 21.26
C PHE A 293 15.32 -2.47 22.52
N ASN A 294 14.25 -2.04 23.19
CA ASN A 294 13.55 -2.76 24.24
C ASN A 294 12.12 -2.99 23.76
N LEU A 295 11.68 -4.25 23.67
CA LEU A 295 10.51 -4.65 22.89
C LEU A 295 9.42 -5.21 23.81
N THR A 296 8.20 -4.72 23.63
CA THR A 296 7.00 -5.31 24.23
C THR A 296 6.01 -5.64 23.12
N LEU A 297 5.69 -6.93 22.96
CA LEU A 297 4.67 -7.43 22.03
C LEU A 297 3.40 -7.71 22.81
N ILE A 298 2.26 -7.21 22.34
CA ILE A 298 0.99 -7.25 23.07
C ILE A 298 -0.09 -7.80 22.15
N ASP A 299 -0.92 -8.73 22.62
CA ASP A 299 -2.10 -9.19 21.90
C ASP A 299 -3.28 -9.39 22.85
N SER A 300 -4.48 -9.10 22.35
CA SER A 300 -5.75 -9.39 23.01
C SER A 300 -6.05 -10.89 23.09
N ALA A 301 -5.55 -11.69 22.14
CA ALA A 301 -5.70 -13.14 22.13
C ALA A 301 -4.76 -13.79 23.14
N THR A 302 -5.14 -14.96 23.65
CA THR A 302 -4.33 -15.78 24.56
C THR A 302 -3.24 -16.60 23.86
N GLN A 303 -3.20 -16.56 22.53
CA GLN A 303 -2.26 -17.30 21.69
C GLN A 303 -1.70 -16.41 20.58
N THR A 304 -0.51 -16.76 20.06
CA THR A 304 0.12 -16.10 18.92
C THR A 304 -0.36 -16.70 17.59
N GLY A 305 -0.13 -15.99 16.48
CA GLY A 305 -0.45 -16.46 15.12
C GLY A 305 -1.62 -15.76 14.45
N GLY A 306 -2.57 -15.22 15.21
CA GLY A 306 -3.73 -14.50 14.66
C GLY A 306 -4.60 -15.42 13.80
N GLN A 307 -4.63 -15.19 12.47
CA GLN A 307 -5.37 -16.03 11.52
C GLN A 307 -4.69 -17.38 11.21
N ALA A 308 -3.42 -17.54 11.58
CA ALA A 308 -2.64 -18.75 11.37
C ALA A 308 -2.79 -19.69 12.58
N THR A 309 -3.82 -20.53 12.55
CA THR A 309 -4.18 -21.43 13.63
C THR A 309 -4.27 -22.88 13.16
N SER A 310 -4.24 -23.80 14.13
CA SER A 310 -4.42 -25.23 13.92
C SER A 310 -5.48 -25.77 14.87
N LEU A 311 -6.18 -26.82 14.43
CA LEU A 311 -7.18 -27.57 15.18
C LEU A 311 -6.67 -29.00 15.40
N ASP A 312 -6.88 -29.52 16.61
CA ASP A 312 -6.49 -30.88 16.98
C ASP A 312 -7.51 -31.90 16.48
N LEU A 313 -7.02 -33.01 15.95
CA LEU A 313 -7.81 -34.09 15.37
C LEU A 313 -7.51 -35.42 16.05
N ASP A 314 -8.49 -36.32 15.98
CA ASP A 314 -8.29 -37.72 16.33
C ASP A 314 -7.61 -38.47 15.18
N ALA A 315 -6.31 -38.73 15.33
CA ALA A 315 -5.51 -39.44 14.35
C ALA A 315 -6.02 -40.86 14.05
N SER A 316 -6.69 -41.51 15.01
CA SER A 316 -7.25 -42.85 14.80
C SER A 316 -8.47 -42.84 13.87
N LYS A 317 -9.17 -41.70 13.80
CA LYS A 317 -10.37 -41.51 12.99
C LYS A 317 -10.08 -40.89 11.63
N TYR A 318 -9.17 -39.91 11.59
CA TYR A 318 -8.94 -39.06 10.42
C TYR A 318 -7.55 -39.23 9.78
N GLY A 319 -6.69 -40.08 10.34
CA GLY A 319 -5.33 -40.33 9.85
C GLY A 319 -4.29 -39.31 10.32
N ALA A 320 -4.69 -38.11 10.75
CA ALA A 320 -3.79 -37.08 11.26
C ALA A 320 -4.25 -36.50 12.60
N SER A 321 -3.30 -36.03 13.41
CA SER A 321 -3.55 -35.46 14.74
C SER A 321 -3.86 -33.96 14.73
N TRP A 322 -3.74 -33.29 13.59
CA TRP A 322 -3.98 -31.85 13.47
C TRP A 322 -4.36 -31.45 12.04
N LEU A 323 -5.04 -30.30 11.90
CA LEU A 323 -5.15 -29.56 10.65
C LEU A 323 -4.91 -28.06 10.87
N ASN A 324 -4.43 -27.35 9.86
CA ASN A 324 -4.50 -25.90 9.83
C ASN A 324 -5.90 -25.47 9.38
N ASP A 325 -6.61 -24.66 10.18
CA ASP A 325 -8.00 -24.29 9.93
C ASP A 325 -8.17 -22.90 9.30
N GLY A 326 -7.13 -22.06 9.35
CA GLY A 326 -7.08 -20.73 8.73
C GLY A 326 -6.15 -20.67 7.54
N VAL A 327 -4.92 -20.20 7.76
CA VAL A 327 -3.86 -20.21 6.73
C VAL A 327 -3.39 -21.65 6.53
N GLN A 328 -3.52 -22.20 5.32
CA GLN A 328 -3.14 -23.60 5.06
C GLN A 328 -1.85 -23.76 4.25
N GLY A 329 -1.53 -22.80 3.39
CA GLY A 329 -0.39 -22.89 2.49
C GLY A 329 -0.15 -21.64 1.67
N GLY A 330 0.81 -21.72 0.75
CA GLY A 330 1.21 -20.63 -0.14
C GLY A 330 2.02 -21.14 -1.33
N SER A 331 2.36 -20.25 -2.26
CA SER A 331 3.21 -20.59 -3.40
C SER A 331 4.70 -20.46 -3.07
N SER A 332 5.57 -20.81 -4.02
CA SER A 332 7.03 -20.69 -3.89
C SER A 332 7.55 -19.27 -3.62
N ILE A 333 6.69 -18.25 -3.77
CA ILE A 333 7.04 -16.83 -3.52
C ILE A 333 7.09 -16.47 -2.04
N PHE A 334 6.64 -17.36 -1.13
CA PHE A 334 6.53 -17.12 0.31
C PHE A 334 7.90 -17.25 1.03
N LYS A 335 8.93 -16.62 0.48
CA LYS A 335 10.33 -16.77 0.88
C LYS A 335 10.59 -16.35 2.32
N HIS A 336 10.01 -15.23 2.78
CA HIS A 336 10.18 -14.78 4.17
C HIS A 336 9.45 -15.68 5.14
N THR A 337 8.25 -16.15 4.77
CA THR A 337 7.48 -17.11 5.58
C THR A 337 8.27 -18.41 5.75
N PHE A 338 8.80 -18.98 4.67
CA PHE A 338 9.64 -20.19 4.73
C PHE A 338 10.92 -19.97 5.54
N LYS A 339 11.57 -18.80 5.41
CA LYS A 339 12.72 -18.45 6.25
C LYS A 339 12.37 -18.53 7.74
N PHE A 340 11.23 -17.96 8.17
CA PHE A 340 10.82 -18.03 9.58
C PHE A 340 10.48 -19.46 10.00
N PHE A 341 9.84 -20.28 9.15
CA PHE A 341 9.64 -21.70 9.46
C PHE A 341 10.97 -22.40 9.73
N HIS A 342 11.94 -22.26 8.82
CA HIS A 342 13.25 -22.89 8.97
C HIS A 342 14.02 -22.39 10.20
N GLU A 343 13.95 -21.10 10.52
CA GLU A 343 14.58 -20.53 11.73
C GLU A 343 14.01 -21.15 13.03
N GLN A 344 12.76 -21.62 13.02
CA GLN A 344 12.13 -22.28 14.16
C GLN A 344 12.18 -23.82 14.08
N GLY A 345 12.84 -24.40 13.07
CA GLY A 345 12.96 -25.85 12.90
C GLY A 345 11.76 -26.51 12.22
N HIS A 346 10.91 -25.73 11.54
CA HIS A 346 9.75 -26.22 10.79
C HIS A 346 9.99 -26.13 9.28
N SER A 347 9.26 -26.92 8.49
CA SER A 347 9.41 -27.00 7.04
C SER A 347 8.04 -26.94 6.35
N ALA A 348 7.98 -26.30 5.18
CA ALA A 348 6.83 -26.38 4.30
C ALA A 348 7.03 -27.52 3.27
N HIS A 349 5.95 -28.19 2.87
CA HIS A 349 6.01 -29.36 1.99
C HIS A 349 5.26 -29.12 0.68
N GLU A 350 5.86 -29.56 -0.42
CA GLU A 350 5.31 -29.38 -1.77
C GLU A 350 4.03 -30.19 -1.98
N VAL A 351 3.12 -29.61 -2.77
CA VAL A 351 1.88 -30.24 -3.21
C VAL A 351 1.48 -29.72 -4.60
N LYS A 352 1.19 -30.64 -5.51
CA LYS A 352 0.62 -30.39 -6.84
C LYS A 352 -0.85 -30.09 -6.71
N LEU A 353 -1.23 -28.85 -6.97
CA LEU A 353 -2.57 -28.36 -6.73
C LEU A 353 -3.58 -28.87 -7.77
N GLN A 354 -4.67 -29.47 -7.29
CA GLN A 354 -5.84 -29.84 -8.10
C GLN A 354 -7.06 -29.05 -7.62
N VAL A 355 -7.83 -28.48 -8.54
CA VAL A 355 -8.96 -27.59 -8.25
C VAL A 355 -10.19 -27.97 -9.06
N SER A 356 -11.35 -27.90 -8.43
CA SER A 356 -12.66 -28.11 -9.05
C SER A 356 -13.51 -26.83 -8.95
N PHE A 357 -14.10 -26.42 -10.05
CA PHE A 357 -14.98 -25.25 -10.10
C PHE A 357 -16.35 -25.64 -10.62
N GLY A 358 -17.40 -25.18 -9.94
CA GLY A 358 -18.78 -25.42 -10.31
C GLY A 358 -19.21 -26.88 -10.17
N LYS A 359 -20.45 -27.17 -10.59
CA LYS A 359 -21.03 -28.51 -10.54
C LYS A 359 -21.92 -28.77 -11.75
N GLY A 360 -21.88 -30.00 -12.25
CA GLY A 360 -22.65 -30.43 -13.42
C GLY A 360 -22.05 -29.98 -14.75
N LYS A 361 -22.52 -30.58 -15.84
CA LYS A 361 -21.93 -30.44 -17.19
C LYS A 361 -21.84 -28.99 -17.69
N ASP A 362 -22.82 -28.16 -17.36
CA ASP A 362 -22.95 -26.80 -17.90
C ASP A 362 -22.23 -25.72 -17.09
N SER A 363 -21.58 -26.10 -15.99
CA SER A 363 -20.93 -25.18 -15.04
C SER A 363 -19.61 -25.70 -14.48
N PHE A 364 -19.24 -26.96 -14.71
CA PHE A 364 -18.01 -27.55 -14.20
C PHE A 364 -16.79 -27.26 -15.09
N PHE A 365 -15.67 -26.91 -14.46
CA PHE A 365 -14.35 -26.98 -15.07
C PHE A 365 -13.25 -27.26 -14.02
N THR A 366 -12.08 -27.68 -14.48
CA THR A 366 -10.91 -28.00 -13.65
C THR A 366 -9.62 -27.72 -14.41
N ASN A 367 -8.51 -27.59 -13.67
CA ASN A 367 -7.16 -27.52 -14.24
C ASN A 367 -6.56 -28.88 -14.64
N VAL A 368 -7.20 -29.98 -14.23
CA VAL A 368 -6.63 -31.33 -14.37
C VAL A 368 -6.93 -31.93 -15.76
N PHE A 369 -8.12 -31.67 -16.32
CA PHE A 369 -8.57 -32.21 -17.60
C PHE A 369 -9.54 -31.24 -18.31
N PRO A 370 -9.64 -31.30 -19.65
CA PRO A 370 -10.55 -30.43 -20.40
C PRO A 370 -12.01 -30.73 -20.07
N SER A 371 -12.84 -29.68 -19.98
CA SER A 371 -14.28 -29.78 -19.70
C SER A 371 -15.11 -29.16 -20.83
N PRO A 372 -16.38 -29.59 -21.02
CA PRO A 372 -17.27 -29.01 -22.03
C PRO A 372 -17.44 -27.48 -21.91
N LEU A 373 -17.39 -26.95 -20.67
CA LEU A 373 -17.51 -25.52 -20.40
C LEU A 373 -16.35 -24.71 -21.02
N ILE A 374 -15.12 -25.25 -20.94
CA ILE A 374 -13.94 -24.62 -21.54
C ILE A 374 -14.08 -24.53 -23.06
N GLU A 375 -14.64 -25.58 -23.69
CA GLU A 375 -14.87 -25.59 -25.13
C GLU A 375 -15.90 -24.55 -25.56
N GLN A 376 -16.99 -24.43 -24.80
CA GLN A 376 -18.02 -23.42 -25.03
C GLN A 376 -17.45 -22.00 -24.99
N PHE A 377 -16.57 -21.69 -24.04
CA PHE A 377 -16.01 -20.35 -23.84
C PHE A 377 -14.62 -20.12 -24.45
N ARG A 378 -14.09 -21.04 -25.26
CA ARG A 378 -12.74 -20.93 -25.85
C ARG A 378 -12.49 -19.59 -26.56
N GLY A 379 -13.47 -19.09 -27.31
CA GLY A 379 -13.38 -17.78 -27.98
C GLY A 379 -13.21 -16.62 -26.99
N GLU A 380 -13.86 -16.69 -25.83
CA GLU A 380 -13.73 -15.70 -24.76
C GLU A 380 -12.42 -15.85 -23.99
N ILE A 381 -11.90 -17.06 -23.78
CA ILE A 381 -10.59 -17.30 -23.16
C ILE A 381 -9.46 -16.65 -23.99
N VAL A 382 -9.47 -16.85 -25.32
CA VAL A 382 -8.49 -16.21 -26.23
C VAL A 382 -8.62 -14.69 -26.20
N LYS A 383 -9.85 -14.16 -26.11
CA LYS A 383 -10.09 -12.73 -25.94
C LYS A 383 -9.56 -12.22 -24.59
N PHE A 384 -9.74 -12.98 -23.52
CA PHE A 384 -9.25 -12.64 -22.18
C PHE A 384 -7.73 -12.50 -22.17
N GLY A 385 -6.99 -13.42 -22.80
CA GLY A 385 -5.53 -13.31 -22.94
C GLY A 385 -5.07 -12.03 -23.64
N ARG A 386 -5.82 -11.53 -24.63
CA ARG A 386 -5.55 -10.23 -25.28
C ARG A 386 -5.84 -9.07 -24.33
N VAL A 387 -6.92 -9.14 -23.56
CA VAL A 387 -7.29 -8.11 -22.57
C VAL A 387 -6.26 -8.01 -21.44
N LEU A 388 -5.71 -9.13 -20.96
CA LEU A 388 -4.61 -9.11 -19.98
C LEU A 388 -3.41 -8.29 -20.47
N LYS A 389 -3.04 -8.42 -21.75
CA LYS A 389 -1.99 -7.58 -22.35
C LYS A 389 -2.36 -6.11 -22.38
N ILE A 390 -3.62 -5.77 -22.68
CA ILE A 390 -4.10 -4.37 -22.65
C ILE A 390 -4.03 -3.80 -21.24
N ILE A 391 -4.42 -4.57 -20.21
CA ILE A 391 -4.31 -4.15 -18.80
C ILE A 391 -2.84 -3.89 -18.45
N LYS A 392 -1.92 -4.75 -18.89
CA LYS A 392 -0.48 -4.58 -18.64
C LYS A 392 0.05 -3.26 -19.18
N TYR A 393 -0.22 -2.96 -20.45
CA TYR A 393 0.29 -1.74 -21.09
C TYR A 393 -0.49 -0.48 -20.68
N GLY A 394 -1.77 -0.60 -20.34
CA GLY A 394 -2.63 0.48 -19.88
C GLY A 394 -2.87 0.51 -18.37
N PHE A 395 -1.94 -0.05 -17.58
CA PHE A 395 -2.09 -0.30 -16.15
C PHE A 395 -2.59 0.91 -15.32
N PRO A 396 -2.14 2.16 -15.53
CA PRO A 396 -2.63 3.30 -14.75
C PRO A 396 -4.13 3.55 -14.88
N VAL A 397 -4.74 3.19 -16.02
CA VAL A 397 -6.17 3.41 -16.29
C VAL A 397 -6.95 2.12 -16.03
N PHE A 398 -6.55 1.02 -16.66
CA PHE A 398 -7.28 -0.24 -16.58
C PHE A 398 -6.97 -1.04 -15.32
N GLY A 399 -5.86 -0.77 -14.62
CA GLY A 399 -5.47 -1.51 -13.42
C GLY A 399 -6.40 -1.25 -12.23
N ILE A 400 -6.98 -0.05 -12.12
CA ILE A 400 -7.83 0.36 -10.99
C ILE A 400 -9.31 0.01 -11.23
N LEU A 401 -9.70 -0.28 -12.48
CA LEU A 401 -11.09 -0.59 -12.80
C LEU A 401 -11.55 -1.86 -12.09
N PRO A 402 -12.81 -1.93 -11.61
CA PRO A 402 -13.38 -3.17 -11.11
C PRO A 402 -13.50 -4.23 -12.21
N ILE A 403 -13.27 -5.52 -11.89
CA ILE A 403 -13.41 -6.64 -12.82
C ILE A 403 -14.77 -6.61 -13.55
N LYS A 404 -15.87 -6.36 -12.83
CA LYS A 404 -17.21 -6.28 -13.44
C LYS A 404 -17.35 -5.18 -14.50
N VAL A 405 -16.64 -4.06 -14.33
CA VAL A 405 -16.65 -2.95 -15.29
C VAL A 405 -15.79 -3.32 -16.49
N LEU A 406 -14.64 -3.93 -16.26
CA LEU A 406 -13.76 -4.45 -17.31
C LEU A 406 -14.48 -5.46 -18.21
N LEU A 407 -15.19 -6.43 -17.61
CA LEU A 407 -15.94 -7.46 -18.35
C LEU A 407 -17.00 -6.84 -19.26
N ARG A 408 -17.73 -5.83 -18.76
CA ARG A 408 -18.73 -5.09 -19.56
C ARG A 408 -18.09 -4.25 -20.65
N LEU A 409 -17.01 -3.53 -20.35
CA LEU A 409 -16.30 -2.67 -21.30
C LEU A 409 -15.78 -3.45 -22.50
N PHE A 410 -15.22 -4.63 -22.27
CA PHE A 410 -14.73 -5.51 -23.33
C PHE A 410 -15.81 -6.45 -23.87
N ARG A 411 -17.07 -6.35 -23.45
CA ARG A 411 -18.21 -7.17 -23.92
C ARG A 411 -17.97 -8.69 -23.76
N PHE A 412 -17.57 -9.12 -22.57
CA PHE A 412 -17.59 -10.54 -22.20
C PHE A 412 -19.02 -10.97 -21.85
N SER A 413 -19.33 -12.26 -22.00
CA SER A 413 -20.62 -12.78 -21.55
C SER A 413 -20.70 -12.81 -20.03
N THR A 414 -21.92 -12.65 -19.49
CA THR A 414 -22.18 -12.76 -18.05
C THR A 414 -21.90 -14.17 -17.55
N GLU A 415 -22.18 -15.19 -18.37
CA GLU A 415 -21.90 -16.59 -18.04
C GLU A 415 -20.41 -16.87 -17.91
N PHE A 416 -19.57 -16.39 -18.84
CA PHE A 416 -18.12 -16.53 -18.74
C PHE A 416 -17.58 -15.90 -17.45
N GLY A 417 -18.06 -14.70 -17.11
CA GLY A 417 -17.72 -14.00 -15.87
C GLY A 417 -18.08 -14.82 -14.63
N ASN A 418 -19.34 -15.25 -14.53
CA ASN A 418 -19.88 -15.89 -13.32
C ASN A 418 -19.46 -17.35 -13.16
N LYS A 419 -19.33 -18.10 -14.26
CA LYS A 419 -19.01 -19.53 -14.21
C LYS A 419 -17.52 -19.82 -14.25
N MET A 420 -16.70 -18.97 -14.88
CA MET A 420 -15.25 -19.25 -15.02
C MET A 420 -14.39 -18.23 -14.29
N LEU A 421 -14.45 -16.94 -14.65
CA LEU A 421 -13.46 -15.97 -14.20
C LEU A 421 -13.61 -15.61 -12.71
N LEU A 422 -14.82 -15.31 -12.24
CA LEU A 422 -15.04 -14.87 -10.87
C LEU A 422 -14.72 -15.96 -9.84
N PRO A 423 -15.19 -17.22 -9.98
CA PRO A 423 -14.84 -18.29 -9.05
C PRO A 423 -13.33 -18.54 -8.96
N LEU A 424 -12.64 -18.51 -10.11
CA LEU A 424 -11.19 -18.66 -10.20
C LEU A 424 -10.45 -17.59 -9.38
N VAL A 425 -10.83 -16.33 -9.56
CA VAL A 425 -10.18 -15.20 -8.89
C VAL A 425 -10.56 -15.13 -7.41
N ALA A 426 -11.79 -15.54 -7.07
CA ALA A 426 -12.28 -15.60 -5.69
C ALA A 426 -11.45 -16.57 -4.85
N LEU A 427 -11.16 -17.75 -5.41
CA LEU A 427 -10.35 -18.78 -4.78
C LEU A 427 -8.91 -18.32 -4.50
N PHE A 428 -8.25 -17.73 -5.49
CA PHE A 428 -6.83 -17.39 -5.37
C PHE A 428 -6.54 -16.14 -4.54
N LEU A 429 -7.42 -15.15 -4.58
CA LEU A 429 -7.26 -13.93 -3.77
C LEU A 429 -7.98 -14.01 -2.43
N GLY A 430 -8.70 -15.10 -2.14
CA GLY A 430 -9.57 -15.20 -0.97
C GLY A 430 -10.59 -14.07 -0.90
N THR A 431 -11.07 -13.59 -2.05
CA THR A 431 -11.93 -12.38 -2.11
C THR A 431 -13.41 -12.69 -1.99
N GLY A 432 -13.76 -13.99 -2.06
CA GLY A 432 -15.12 -14.47 -1.92
C GLY A 432 -16.13 -13.70 -2.77
N ASN A 433 -17.21 -13.21 -2.16
CA ASN A 433 -18.28 -12.51 -2.87
C ASN A 433 -17.90 -11.09 -3.35
N GLN A 434 -16.70 -10.59 -3.04
CA GLN A 434 -16.24 -9.26 -3.41
C GLN A 434 -15.42 -9.23 -4.70
N THR A 435 -15.10 -10.39 -5.28
CA THR A 435 -14.31 -10.53 -6.52
C THR A 435 -14.75 -9.62 -7.67
N PRO A 436 -16.06 -9.40 -7.94
CA PRO A 436 -16.48 -8.49 -9.02
C PRO A 436 -16.00 -7.03 -8.85
N ASN A 437 -15.73 -6.62 -7.61
CA ASN A 437 -15.29 -5.28 -7.24
C ASN A 437 -13.77 -5.16 -7.11
N VAL A 438 -13.02 -6.23 -7.36
CA VAL A 438 -11.55 -6.25 -7.29
C VAL A 438 -10.96 -5.44 -8.44
N ALA A 439 -9.81 -4.82 -8.19
CA ALA A 439 -9.06 -4.08 -9.21
C ALA A 439 -8.51 -5.04 -10.27
N SER A 440 -8.79 -4.80 -11.56
CA SER A 440 -8.35 -5.67 -12.65
C SER A 440 -6.83 -5.74 -12.83
N GLY A 441 -6.08 -4.81 -12.24
CA GLY A 441 -4.63 -4.90 -12.17
C GLY A 441 -4.15 -6.17 -11.45
N LEU A 442 -4.90 -6.68 -10.46
CA LEU A 442 -4.56 -7.95 -9.81
C LEU A 442 -4.69 -9.14 -10.76
N LEU A 443 -5.62 -9.11 -11.71
CA LEU A 443 -5.75 -10.18 -12.71
C LEU A 443 -4.48 -10.30 -13.55
N GLU A 444 -3.96 -9.17 -14.04
CA GLU A 444 -2.72 -9.17 -14.82
C GLU A 444 -1.54 -9.67 -13.99
N ARG A 445 -1.48 -9.32 -12.70
CA ARG A 445 -0.41 -9.79 -11.80
C ARG A 445 -0.50 -11.29 -11.48
N LEU A 446 -1.71 -11.84 -11.35
CA LEU A 446 -1.93 -13.26 -11.09
C LEU A 446 -1.52 -14.18 -12.26
N PHE A 447 -1.65 -13.70 -13.50
CA PHE A 447 -1.38 -14.49 -14.70
C PHE A 447 -0.09 -14.11 -15.44
N GLY A 448 0.29 -12.83 -15.41
CA GLY A 448 1.28 -12.24 -16.30
C GLY A 448 2.54 -11.69 -15.62
N ASP A 449 2.58 -11.63 -14.30
CA ASP A 449 3.75 -11.18 -13.55
C ASP A 449 4.55 -12.38 -13.03
N PRO A 450 5.76 -12.64 -13.55
CA PRO A 450 6.60 -13.75 -13.10
C PRO A 450 6.83 -13.78 -11.58
N GLU A 451 6.73 -12.62 -10.91
CA GLU A 451 6.96 -12.50 -9.47
C GLU A 451 5.71 -12.75 -8.61
N MET A 452 4.50 -12.73 -9.19
CA MET A 452 3.23 -12.94 -8.48
C MET A 452 2.34 -13.99 -9.14
N ARG A 453 2.81 -14.60 -10.24
CA ARG A 453 2.04 -15.57 -11.00
C ARG A 453 1.85 -16.84 -10.18
N LEU A 454 0.60 -17.11 -9.80
CA LEU A 454 0.22 -18.37 -9.18
C LEU A 454 -0.04 -19.46 -10.22
N TRP A 455 -0.40 -19.07 -11.46
CA TRP A 455 -0.77 -19.98 -12.54
C TRP A 455 -0.32 -19.50 -13.91
N GLU A 456 0.10 -20.42 -14.78
CA GLU A 456 0.31 -20.11 -16.19
C GLU A 456 -1.04 -19.87 -16.86
N PHE A 457 -1.20 -18.73 -17.54
CA PHE A 457 -2.37 -18.52 -18.38
C PHE A 457 -2.27 -19.39 -19.62
N ASP A 458 -3.29 -20.24 -19.82
CA ASP A 458 -3.42 -21.09 -20.99
C ASP A 458 -4.56 -20.58 -21.89
N GLN A 459 -4.26 -20.39 -23.18
CA GLN A 459 -5.26 -19.97 -24.17
C GLN A 459 -6.28 -21.07 -24.48
N GLU A 460 -5.97 -22.31 -24.14
CA GLU A 460 -6.82 -23.46 -24.37
C GLU A 460 -7.67 -23.85 -23.17
N GLY A 461 -7.08 -23.88 -21.97
CA GLY A 461 -7.72 -24.31 -20.73
C GLY A 461 -8.03 -23.21 -19.71
N LEU A 462 -7.68 -21.94 -19.98
CA LEU A 462 -7.61 -20.82 -19.02
C LEU A 462 -6.53 -21.02 -17.93
N VAL A 463 -6.59 -22.15 -17.23
CA VAL A 463 -5.61 -22.66 -16.27
C VAL A 463 -5.37 -24.14 -16.57
N SER A 464 -4.13 -24.53 -16.86
CA SER A 464 -3.79 -25.92 -17.14
C SER A 464 -2.54 -26.36 -16.40
N GLY A 465 -2.47 -27.66 -16.11
CA GLY A 465 -1.36 -28.28 -15.38
C GLY A 465 -1.57 -28.37 -13.86
N LEU A 466 -0.53 -28.83 -13.19
CA LEU A 466 -0.50 -29.08 -11.75
C LEU A 466 0.56 -28.18 -11.11
N PRO A 467 0.23 -26.92 -10.75
CA PRO A 467 1.23 -26.01 -10.18
C PRO A 467 1.62 -26.47 -8.78
N VAL A 468 2.90 -26.26 -8.49
CA VAL A 468 3.49 -26.57 -7.20
C VAL A 468 3.11 -25.47 -6.20
N MET A 469 2.43 -25.88 -5.15
CA MET A 469 2.16 -25.10 -3.95
C MET A 469 2.89 -25.73 -2.76
N TYR A 470 2.90 -25.03 -1.63
CA TYR A 470 3.47 -25.50 -0.38
C TYR A 470 2.41 -25.50 0.71
N THR A 471 2.33 -26.59 1.44
CA THR A 471 1.51 -26.74 2.64
C THR A 471 2.34 -26.35 3.86
N PHE A 472 1.71 -25.63 4.80
CA PHE A 472 2.40 -25.13 5.98
C PHE A 472 2.45 -26.19 7.10
N PRO A 473 3.49 -26.16 7.96
CA PRO A 473 3.58 -27.02 9.14
C PRO A 473 2.45 -26.71 10.13
N ARG A 474 2.39 -27.42 11.26
CA ARG A 474 1.41 -27.15 12.32
C ARG A 474 1.62 -25.74 12.88
N LEU A 475 0.80 -24.79 12.42
CA LEU A 475 1.00 -23.36 12.68
C LEU A 475 0.90 -23.03 14.17
N GLY A 476 0.02 -23.70 14.91
CA GLY A 476 -0.10 -23.53 16.36
C GLY A 476 1.23 -23.82 17.09
N GLU A 477 1.91 -24.91 16.75
CA GLU A 477 3.23 -25.24 17.33
C GLU A 477 4.31 -24.28 16.84
N PHE A 478 4.35 -23.98 15.54
CA PHE A 478 5.30 -23.03 14.98
C PHE A 478 5.23 -21.66 15.69
N TYR A 479 4.04 -21.10 15.89
CA TYR A 479 3.87 -19.81 16.55
C TYR A 479 4.15 -19.86 18.06
N ALA A 480 3.96 -21.01 18.70
CA ALA A 480 4.35 -21.23 20.10
C ALA A 480 5.88 -21.32 20.24
N ASP A 481 6.55 -22.04 19.36
CA ASP A 481 8.02 -22.14 19.32
C ASP A 481 8.65 -20.78 19.02
N TRP A 482 8.08 -20.05 18.05
CA TRP A 482 8.52 -18.71 17.70
C TRP A 482 8.36 -17.73 18.88
N ARG A 483 7.24 -17.81 19.59
CA ARG A 483 7.01 -17.03 20.82
C ARG A 483 8.10 -17.35 21.87
N ARG A 484 8.37 -18.63 22.12
CA ARG A 484 9.38 -19.07 23.09
C ARG A 484 10.78 -18.57 22.72
N ASP A 485 11.16 -18.63 21.44
CA ASP A 485 12.43 -18.07 20.95
C ASP A 485 12.54 -16.55 21.21
N LEU A 486 11.46 -15.81 20.97
CA LEU A 486 11.41 -14.37 21.23
C LEU A 486 11.53 -14.04 22.73
N GLU A 487 10.82 -14.75 23.60
CA GLU A 487 10.84 -14.53 25.05
C GLU A 487 12.18 -14.94 25.66
N GLU A 488 12.62 -16.17 25.43
CA GLU A 488 13.76 -16.77 26.13
C GLU A 488 15.11 -16.31 25.55
N ARG A 489 15.26 -16.38 24.22
CA ARG A 489 16.56 -16.11 23.58
C ARG A 489 16.74 -14.63 23.27
N LYS A 490 15.66 -13.96 22.86
CA LYS A 490 15.73 -12.57 22.40
C LYS A 490 15.21 -11.54 23.41
N ARG A 491 14.76 -11.98 24.60
CA ARG A 491 14.32 -11.14 25.73
C ARG A 491 13.23 -10.13 25.37
N VAL A 492 12.32 -10.51 24.48
CA VAL A 492 11.13 -9.72 24.14
C VAL A 492 10.07 -9.97 25.20
N ARG A 493 9.48 -8.91 25.76
CA ARG A 493 8.35 -9.03 26.69
C ARG A 493 7.07 -9.28 25.90
N ILE A 494 6.42 -10.43 26.07
CA ILE A 494 5.16 -10.75 25.37
C ILE A 494 4.00 -10.76 26.38
N LEU A 495 2.95 -9.99 26.09
CA LEU A 495 1.74 -9.84 26.90
C LEU A 495 0.52 -10.29 26.09
N LEU A 496 0.03 -11.49 26.37
CA LEU A 496 -1.18 -12.04 25.74
C LEU A 496 -2.41 -11.78 26.62
N GLY A 497 -3.62 -11.87 26.06
CA GLY A 497 -4.85 -11.60 26.80
C GLY A 497 -4.96 -10.16 27.30
N THR A 498 -4.31 -9.21 26.62
CA THR A 498 -4.18 -7.82 27.04
C THR A 498 -4.77 -6.90 25.97
N GLU A 499 -5.84 -6.19 26.32
CA GLU A 499 -6.41 -5.13 25.47
C GLU A 499 -5.61 -3.84 25.60
N VAL A 500 -5.56 -3.06 24.51
CA VAL A 500 -4.74 -1.84 24.43
C VAL A 500 -5.58 -0.66 23.96
N GLU A 501 -5.45 0.47 24.65
CA GLU A 501 -5.97 1.78 24.24
C GLU A 501 -4.85 2.81 24.19
N VAL A 502 -4.87 3.71 23.20
CA VAL A 502 -3.90 4.81 23.11
C VAL A 502 -4.36 6.00 23.95
N VAL A 503 -3.73 6.18 25.12
CA VAL A 503 -4.05 7.27 26.06
C VAL A 503 -3.48 8.61 25.55
N ARG A 504 -2.20 8.61 25.18
CA ARG A 504 -1.45 9.79 24.71
C ARG A 504 -0.51 9.42 23.57
N ARG A 505 -0.38 10.33 22.60
CA ARG A 505 0.52 10.20 21.45
C ARG A 505 0.94 11.58 20.99
N ASP A 506 2.20 11.94 21.22
CA ASP A 506 2.77 13.24 20.90
C ASP A 506 4.27 13.13 20.57
N ASP A 507 4.97 14.26 20.55
CA ASP A 507 6.40 14.30 20.23
C ASP A 507 7.29 13.70 21.32
N ASP A 508 6.81 13.57 22.56
CA ASP A 508 7.57 13.01 23.68
C ASP A 508 7.47 11.47 23.74
N GLY A 509 6.38 10.89 23.24
CA GLY A 509 6.21 9.44 23.17
C GLY A 509 4.78 8.97 22.97
N VAL A 510 4.56 7.69 23.26
CA VAL A 510 3.26 7.02 23.22
C VAL A 510 2.97 6.44 24.60
N VAL A 511 1.79 6.71 25.14
CA VAL A 511 1.29 6.10 26.38
C VAL A 511 0.15 5.17 26.04
N LEU A 512 0.33 3.90 26.39
CA LEU A 512 -0.66 2.85 26.17
C LEU A 512 -1.32 2.49 27.50
N GLY A 513 -2.65 2.51 27.52
CA GLY A 513 -3.46 1.89 28.55
C GLY A 513 -3.61 0.41 28.22
N MET A 514 -3.15 -0.46 29.10
CA MET A 514 -3.21 -1.90 28.98
C MET A 514 -4.22 -2.44 29.98
N ARG A 515 -5.19 -3.20 29.50
CA ARG A 515 -6.23 -3.80 30.32
C ARG A 515 -6.17 -5.31 30.18
N THR A 516 -5.94 -5.98 31.29
CA THR A 516 -6.17 -7.42 31.45
C THR A 516 -7.44 -7.63 32.27
N TYR A 517 -7.89 -8.88 32.41
CA TYR A 517 -9.03 -9.20 33.28
C TYR A 517 -8.84 -8.72 34.72
N GLU A 518 -7.60 -8.67 35.20
CA GLU A 518 -7.28 -8.39 36.61
C GLU A 518 -6.70 -7.00 36.86
N ARG A 519 -6.12 -6.34 35.84
CA ARG A 519 -5.34 -5.11 36.03
C ARG A 519 -5.51 -4.14 34.87
N GLU A 520 -5.52 -2.87 35.22
CA GLU A 520 -5.41 -1.76 34.28
C GLU A 520 -4.13 -0.99 34.61
N GLN A 521 -3.24 -0.85 33.63
CA GLN A 521 -1.95 -0.19 33.80
C GLN A 521 -1.65 0.70 32.60
N GLN A 522 -1.01 1.83 32.82
CA GLN A 522 -0.46 2.65 31.75
C GLN A 522 1.06 2.46 31.65
N GLU A 523 1.57 2.36 30.43
CA GLU A 523 3.00 2.23 30.16
C GLU A 523 3.41 3.13 28.99
N GLU A 524 4.57 3.78 29.12
CA GLU A 524 5.12 4.69 28.13
C GLU A 524 6.14 4.01 27.20
N PHE A 525 6.09 4.37 25.92
CA PHE A 525 6.94 3.86 24.84
C PHE A 525 7.40 5.01 23.94
N ASP A 526 8.53 4.84 23.27
CA ASP A 526 9.04 5.83 22.32
C ASP A 526 8.31 5.77 20.97
N GLU A 527 7.91 4.56 20.55
CA GLU A 527 7.32 4.27 19.25
C GLU A 527 6.33 3.10 19.39
N MET A 528 5.28 3.09 18.58
CA MET A 528 4.38 1.94 18.47
C MET A 528 4.25 1.41 17.05
N VAL A 529 4.06 0.10 16.92
CA VAL A 529 3.72 -0.58 15.66
C VAL A 529 2.37 -1.28 15.83
N LEU A 530 1.38 -0.86 15.06
CA LEU A 530 0.07 -1.49 14.99
C LEU A 530 0.10 -2.58 13.93
N CYS A 531 0.10 -3.83 14.37
CA CYS A 531 0.06 -5.05 13.57
C CYS A 531 -1.34 -5.69 13.56
N THR A 532 -2.38 -4.90 13.84
CA THR A 532 -3.79 -5.30 13.88
C THR A 532 -4.50 -5.00 12.55
N PRO A 533 -5.71 -5.54 12.32
CA PRO A 533 -6.58 -5.11 11.22
C PRO A 533 -6.78 -3.58 11.20
N ALA A 534 -7.04 -3.00 10.02
CA ALA A 534 -7.12 -1.55 9.85
C ALA A 534 -8.24 -0.88 10.66
N ASP A 535 -9.38 -1.56 10.80
CA ASP A 535 -10.52 -1.09 11.59
C ASP A 535 -10.25 -1.21 13.10
N GLU A 536 -9.62 -2.29 13.56
CA GLU A 536 -9.12 -2.44 14.93
C GLU A 536 -8.05 -1.39 15.26
N SER A 537 -7.11 -1.14 14.34
CA SER A 537 -6.16 -0.04 14.45
C SER A 537 -6.86 1.32 14.63
N LEU A 538 -7.97 1.57 13.92
CA LEU A 538 -8.77 2.78 14.12
C LEU A 538 -9.48 2.81 15.47
N LYS A 539 -9.99 1.68 15.96
CA LYS A 539 -10.61 1.57 17.29
C LYS A 539 -9.59 1.88 18.38
N ILE A 540 -8.41 1.28 18.31
CA ILE A 540 -7.29 1.49 19.24
C ILE A 540 -6.83 2.96 19.25
N LEU A 541 -6.76 3.61 18.08
CA LEU A 541 -6.40 5.03 17.98
C LEU A 541 -7.53 5.97 18.44
N GLY A 542 -8.78 5.54 18.34
CA GLY A 542 -9.97 6.28 18.79
C GLY A 542 -10.01 7.74 18.31
N GLN A 543 -10.19 8.67 19.25
CA GLN A 543 -10.24 10.10 18.96
C GLN A 543 -8.88 10.69 18.55
N ARG A 544 -7.78 9.99 18.81
CA ARG A 544 -6.41 10.41 18.49
C ARG A 544 -5.99 10.11 17.05
N ALA A 545 -6.83 9.40 16.30
CA ALA A 545 -6.62 9.19 14.88
C ALA A 545 -6.76 10.51 14.10
N THR A 546 -5.73 10.87 13.37
CA THR A 546 -5.71 12.00 12.45
C THR A 546 -6.69 11.80 11.30
N TRP A 547 -7.07 12.90 10.62
CA TRP A 547 -7.94 12.80 9.44
C TRP A 547 -7.34 11.91 8.34
N LYS A 548 -6.01 11.93 8.16
CA LYS A 548 -5.30 11.09 7.19
C LYS A 548 -5.39 9.62 7.57
N GLU A 549 -5.19 9.27 8.85
CA GLU A 549 -5.33 7.89 9.33
C GLU A 549 -6.78 7.41 9.18
N LYS A 550 -7.78 8.21 9.57
CA LYS A 550 -9.21 7.90 9.36
C LYS A 550 -9.53 7.71 7.88
N TRP A 551 -8.93 8.52 7.01
CA TRP A 551 -9.06 8.35 5.57
C TRP A 551 -8.40 7.05 5.11
N VAL A 552 -7.13 6.78 5.37
CA VAL A 552 -6.46 5.56 4.87
C VAL A 552 -7.07 4.29 5.47
N LEU A 553 -7.11 4.17 6.79
CA LEU A 553 -7.54 2.95 7.49
C LEU A 553 -9.03 2.65 7.26
N GLY A 554 -9.88 3.68 7.22
CA GLY A 554 -11.32 3.54 6.94
C GLY A 554 -11.63 3.19 5.48
N GLY A 555 -10.63 3.13 4.60
CA GLY A 555 -10.76 2.66 3.23
C GLY A 555 -10.83 1.13 3.09
N VAL A 556 -10.43 0.38 4.12
CA VAL A 556 -10.50 -1.08 4.14
C VAL A 556 -11.92 -1.51 4.55
N LYS A 557 -12.48 -2.50 3.85
CA LYS A 557 -13.80 -3.07 4.15
C LYS A 557 -13.66 -4.51 4.58
N PHE A 558 -14.25 -4.84 5.72
CA PHE A 558 -14.25 -6.18 6.29
C PHE A 558 -15.62 -6.85 6.17
N PHE A 559 -15.59 -8.16 6.13
CA PHE A 559 -16.73 -9.06 6.02
C PHE A 559 -16.55 -10.19 7.04
N ASP A 560 -17.67 -10.58 7.63
CA ASP A 560 -17.71 -11.69 8.57
C ASP A 560 -18.09 -12.97 7.83
N ASP A 561 -17.18 -13.93 7.83
CA ASP A 561 -17.32 -15.22 7.17
C ASP A 561 -17.25 -16.33 8.23
N VAL A 562 -17.79 -17.51 7.91
CA VAL A 562 -17.72 -18.67 8.81
C VAL A 562 -17.18 -19.89 8.08
N THR A 563 -16.19 -20.54 8.70
CA THR A 563 -15.69 -21.85 8.26
C THR A 563 -16.22 -22.92 9.18
N ILE A 564 -16.81 -23.96 8.59
CA ILE A 564 -17.18 -25.18 9.28
C ILE A 564 -16.22 -26.27 8.81
N THR A 565 -15.53 -26.88 9.77
CA THR A 565 -14.69 -28.06 9.58
C THR A 565 -15.53 -29.29 9.92
N HIS A 566 -15.67 -30.24 9.00
CA HIS A 566 -16.56 -31.40 9.14
C HIS A 566 -16.02 -32.63 8.41
N SER A 567 -16.58 -33.80 8.70
CA SER A 567 -16.29 -35.08 8.03
C SER A 567 -17.48 -35.60 7.21
N ASP A 568 -18.46 -34.74 6.92
CA ASP A 568 -19.65 -35.10 6.16
C ASP A 568 -19.41 -35.13 4.64
N ALA A 569 -18.95 -36.28 4.14
CA ALA A 569 -18.78 -36.52 2.72
C ALA A 569 -20.11 -36.49 1.93
N GLY A 570 -21.23 -36.84 2.57
CA GLY A 570 -22.55 -36.84 1.93
C GLY A 570 -22.96 -35.43 1.53
N TYR A 571 -22.89 -34.50 2.48
CA TYR A 571 -23.07 -33.07 2.21
C TYR A 571 -22.05 -32.56 1.19
N PHE A 572 -20.75 -32.82 1.39
CA PHE A 572 -19.71 -32.24 0.55
C PHE A 572 -19.86 -32.63 -0.93
N ASN A 573 -20.14 -33.92 -1.20
CA ASN A 573 -20.40 -34.42 -2.55
C ASN A 573 -21.74 -33.96 -3.13
N SER A 574 -22.69 -33.53 -2.29
CA SER A 574 -23.96 -32.95 -2.74
C SER A 574 -23.81 -31.52 -3.25
N VAL A 575 -22.82 -30.77 -2.76
CA VAL A 575 -22.54 -29.38 -3.16
C VAL A 575 -21.45 -29.30 -4.23
N PHE A 576 -20.36 -30.05 -4.06
CA PHE A 576 -19.16 -29.98 -4.90
C PHE A 576 -18.98 -31.20 -5.79
N GLU A 577 -18.13 -31.08 -6.82
CA GLU A 577 -17.82 -32.15 -7.76
C GLU A 577 -16.46 -32.77 -7.47
N THR A 578 -16.46 -33.93 -6.81
CA THR A 578 -15.25 -34.60 -6.31
C THR A 578 -14.74 -35.72 -7.21
N LYS A 579 -15.51 -36.13 -8.23
CA LYS A 579 -15.20 -37.28 -9.08
C LYS A 579 -15.15 -36.91 -10.55
N ALA A 580 -14.19 -37.49 -11.27
CA ALA A 580 -14.15 -37.41 -12.72
C ALA A 580 -15.21 -38.36 -13.31
N ARG A 581 -16.31 -37.79 -13.83
CA ARG A 581 -17.36 -38.53 -14.56
C ARG A 581 -17.17 -38.30 -16.06
N ASP A 582 -17.48 -39.30 -16.87
CA ASP A 582 -17.30 -39.20 -18.34
C ASP A 582 -18.09 -38.03 -18.96
N GLU A 583 -19.23 -37.67 -18.38
CA GLU A 583 -20.05 -36.53 -18.82
C GLU A 583 -19.38 -35.16 -18.62
N LEU A 584 -18.38 -35.08 -17.73
CA LEU A 584 -17.65 -33.86 -17.38
C LEU A 584 -16.37 -33.68 -18.22
N CYS A 585 -15.94 -34.72 -18.93
CA CYS A 585 -14.76 -34.70 -19.77
C CYS A 585 -15.09 -34.09 -21.14
N GLY A 586 -14.31 -33.08 -21.54
CA GLY A 586 -14.34 -32.49 -22.88
C GLY A 586 -13.62 -33.36 -23.92
N ALA A 587 -13.60 -32.91 -25.16
CA ALA A 587 -12.96 -33.60 -26.27
C ALA A 587 -11.42 -33.54 -26.15
N ALA A 588 -10.79 -34.70 -26.37
CA ALA A 588 -9.35 -34.85 -26.45
C ALA A 588 -8.86 -34.46 -27.86
N THR A 589 -8.70 -33.16 -28.10
CA THR A 589 -8.31 -32.64 -29.43
C THR A 589 -6.81 -32.62 -29.68
N THR A 590 -5.99 -32.79 -28.63
CA THR A 590 -4.52 -32.72 -28.66
C THR A 590 -3.92 -33.83 -27.79
N THR A 591 -2.69 -34.24 -28.07
CA THR A 591 -1.96 -35.27 -27.31
C THR A 591 -1.85 -34.91 -25.82
N GLU A 592 -1.62 -33.65 -25.49
CA GLU A 592 -1.58 -33.17 -24.09
C GLU A 592 -2.92 -33.37 -23.37
N ARG A 593 -4.06 -33.19 -24.06
CA ARG A 593 -5.39 -33.42 -23.48
C ARG A 593 -5.70 -34.90 -23.30
N GLU A 594 -5.19 -35.76 -24.19
CA GLU A 594 -5.29 -37.21 -24.04
C GLU A 594 -4.54 -37.67 -22.79
N GLU A 595 -3.32 -37.15 -22.57
CA GLU A 595 -2.53 -37.42 -21.37
C GLU A 595 -3.22 -36.91 -20.09
N GLN A 596 -3.80 -35.70 -20.12
CA GLN A 596 -4.58 -35.16 -19.01
C GLN A 596 -5.79 -36.03 -18.64
N LEU A 597 -6.53 -36.51 -19.66
CA LEU A 597 -7.66 -37.41 -19.43
C LEU A 597 -7.21 -38.78 -18.93
N ALA A 598 -6.10 -39.30 -19.43
CA ALA A 598 -5.51 -40.54 -18.93
C ALA A 598 -5.07 -40.39 -17.46
N PHE A 599 -4.46 -39.27 -17.10
CA PHE A 599 -4.11 -38.94 -15.72
C PHE A 599 -5.34 -38.86 -14.82
N ALA A 600 -6.38 -38.12 -15.23
CA ALA A 600 -7.60 -37.95 -14.44
C ALA A 600 -8.37 -39.26 -14.22
N LYS A 601 -8.32 -40.18 -15.20
CA LYS A 601 -8.95 -41.51 -15.14
C LYS A 601 -8.08 -42.57 -14.45
N ALA A 602 -6.83 -42.26 -14.13
CA ALA A 602 -5.97 -43.15 -13.38
C ALA A 602 -6.51 -43.40 -11.96
N SER A 603 -6.12 -44.53 -11.37
CA SER A 603 -6.47 -44.82 -9.97
C SER A 603 -5.77 -43.85 -9.03
N SER A 604 -6.49 -43.29 -8.06
CA SER A 604 -5.91 -42.37 -7.07
C SER A 604 -4.87 -43.07 -6.19
N THR A 605 -3.61 -42.63 -6.29
CA THR A 605 -2.51 -43.03 -5.41
C THR A 605 -1.83 -41.80 -4.83
N CYS A 606 -1.37 -41.92 -3.58
CA CYS A 606 -0.59 -40.89 -2.90
C CYS A 606 0.82 -40.83 -3.49
N GLU A 607 1.30 -39.63 -3.78
CA GLU A 607 2.68 -39.33 -4.19
C GLU A 607 3.33 -38.40 -3.15
N GLU A 608 4.65 -38.31 -3.15
CA GLU A 608 5.38 -37.39 -2.25
C GLU A 608 4.93 -35.93 -2.45
N ASP A 609 4.64 -35.55 -3.69
CA ASP A 609 4.27 -34.19 -4.07
C ASP A 609 2.80 -34.02 -4.47
N GLY A 610 1.92 -34.99 -4.15
CA GLY A 610 0.47 -34.83 -4.34
C GLY A 610 -0.26 -36.15 -4.51
N TRP A 611 -1.10 -36.20 -5.56
CA TRP A 611 -1.92 -37.37 -5.88
C TRP A 611 -1.90 -37.63 -7.39
N THR A 612 -1.85 -38.90 -7.77
CA THR A 612 -2.26 -39.34 -9.13
C THR A 612 -3.78 -39.43 -9.21
N GLY A 613 -4.35 -39.36 -10.41
CA GLY A 613 -5.80 -39.34 -10.56
C GLY A 613 -6.41 -37.98 -10.18
N PHE A 614 -7.74 -37.91 -10.26
CA PHE A 614 -8.50 -36.71 -9.93
C PHE A 614 -8.84 -36.66 -8.43
N ASN A 615 -8.03 -35.92 -7.66
CA ASN A 615 -8.21 -35.67 -6.22
C ASN A 615 -8.15 -34.15 -5.98
N PRO A 616 -9.20 -33.41 -6.35
CA PRO A 616 -9.27 -31.97 -6.12
C PRO A 616 -9.19 -31.65 -4.63
N MET A 617 -8.53 -30.54 -4.34
CA MET A 617 -8.28 -30.02 -2.99
C MET A 617 -9.12 -28.78 -2.70
N TYR A 618 -9.37 -27.97 -3.74
CA TYR A 618 -10.11 -26.72 -3.65
C TYR A 618 -11.36 -26.80 -4.52
N PHE A 619 -12.46 -26.27 -3.99
CA PHE A 619 -13.77 -26.36 -4.61
C PHE A 619 -14.48 -25.01 -4.53
N THR A 620 -15.22 -24.69 -5.59
CA THR A 620 -16.15 -23.55 -5.57
C THR A 620 -17.49 -23.96 -6.17
N HIS A 621 -18.55 -23.47 -5.59
CA HIS A 621 -19.92 -23.69 -6.07
C HIS A 621 -20.63 -22.34 -6.13
N SER A 622 -21.30 -22.02 -7.24
CA SER A 622 -22.14 -20.82 -7.35
C SER A 622 -23.58 -21.15 -7.00
N TYR A 623 -24.23 -20.33 -6.17
CA TYR A 623 -25.61 -20.56 -5.78
C TYR A 623 -26.57 -20.44 -6.99
N ALA A 624 -27.54 -21.34 -7.09
CA ALA A 624 -28.50 -21.35 -8.19
C ALA A 624 -29.36 -20.08 -8.27
N SER A 625 -29.72 -19.50 -7.11
CA SER A 625 -30.50 -18.27 -7.00
C SER A 625 -29.69 -17.01 -7.32
N GLU A 626 -28.40 -17.00 -6.99
CA GLU A 626 -27.48 -15.88 -7.20
C GLU A 626 -26.12 -16.40 -7.73
N GLN A 627 -26.01 -16.57 -9.05
CA GLN A 627 -24.80 -17.13 -9.69
C GLN A 627 -23.51 -16.31 -9.49
N GLU A 628 -23.62 -15.05 -9.06
CA GLU A 628 -22.47 -14.19 -8.71
C GLU A 628 -21.91 -14.48 -7.31
N LYS A 629 -22.60 -15.31 -6.51
CA LYS A 629 -22.24 -15.66 -5.14
C LYS A 629 -21.76 -17.09 -5.09
N ILE A 630 -20.74 -17.32 -4.28
CA ILE A 630 -20.10 -18.62 -4.18
C ILE A 630 -20.06 -19.17 -2.76
N GLU A 631 -20.04 -20.49 -2.68
CA GLU A 631 -19.64 -21.30 -1.54
C GLU A 631 -18.28 -21.93 -1.86
N MET A 632 -17.36 -21.96 -0.90
CA MET A 632 -16.03 -22.52 -1.09
C MET A 632 -15.85 -23.76 -0.23
N GLY A 633 -15.32 -24.82 -0.81
CA GLY A 633 -15.03 -26.09 -0.14
C GLY A 633 -13.55 -26.42 -0.26
N PHE A 634 -13.00 -27.07 0.76
CA PHE A 634 -11.61 -27.52 0.80
C PHE A 634 -11.59 -28.95 1.32
N ASP A 635 -10.95 -29.86 0.58
CA ASP A 635 -10.60 -31.17 1.09
C ASP A 635 -9.21 -31.09 1.72
N CYS A 636 -9.18 -30.90 3.03
CA CYS A 636 -7.94 -30.73 3.78
C CYS A 636 -7.12 -32.02 3.84
N SER A 637 -7.78 -33.18 3.74
CA SER A 637 -7.10 -34.49 3.70
C SER A 637 -6.31 -34.68 2.41
N ASN A 638 -6.81 -34.17 1.29
CA ASN A 638 -6.04 -34.18 0.04
C ASN A 638 -4.94 -33.11 0.02
N TYR A 639 -5.18 -31.94 0.64
CA TYR A 639 -4.27 -30.81 0.57
C TYR A 639 -3.08 -30.91 1.52
N GLN A 640 -3.32 -31.05 2.83
CA GLN A 640 -2.28 -30.87 3.85
C GLN A 640 -1.37 -32.12 3.98
N HIS A 641 -0.07 -31.91 4.12
CA HIS A 641 0.94 -32.97 3.99
C HIS A 641 0.84 -34.08 5.05
N GLN A 642 0.44 -33.77 6.27
CA GLN A 642 0.35 -34.74 7.37
C GLN A 642 -0.64 -35.88 7.08
N PHE A 643 -1.70 -35.63 6.31
CA PHE A 643 -2.64 -36.67 5.87
C PHE A 643 -2.03 -37.55 4.77
N ARG A 644 -1.23 -36.97 3.88
CA ARG A 644 -0.51 -37.72 2.83
C ARG A 644 0.59 -38.59 3.44
N GLU A 645 1.34 -38.05 4.39
CA GLU A 645 2.36 -38.77 5.14
C GLU A 645 1.78 -39.95 5.93
N SER A 646 0.57 -39.81 6.50
CA SER A 646 -0.09 -40.90 7.21
C SER A 646 -0.58 -42.02 6.28
N VAL A 647 -0.99 -41.68 5.06
CA VAL A 647 -1.36 -42.65 4.01
C VAL A 647 -0.13 -43.38 3.49
N GLY A 648 0.97 -42.66 3.23
CA GLY A 648 2.22 -43.17 2.66
C GLY A 648 2.18 -43.26 1.13
N ALA A 649 3.33 -42.98 0.50
CA ALA A 649 3.47 -43.00 -0.96
C ALA A 649 3.14 -44.38 -1.57
N GLY A 650 2.40 -44.37 -2.68
CA GLY A 650 1.94 -45.58 -3.38
C GLY A 650 0.64 -46.18 -2.84
N ASN A 651 0.14 -45.72 -1.69
CA ASN A 651 -1.13 -46.18 -1.12
C ASN A 651 -2.33 -45.38 -1.66
N ARG A 652 -3.53 -45.91 -1.46
CA ARG A 652 -4.79 -45.25 -1.84
C ARG A 652 -5.21 -44.22 -0.79
N PRO A 653 -5.90 -43.14 -1.19
CA PRO A 653 -6.47 -42.18 -0.25
C PRO A 653 -7.43 -42.86 0.73
N TYR A 654 -7.65 -42.22 1.88
CA TYR A 654 -8.64 -42.69 2.84
C TYR A 654 -10.05 -42.73 2.22
N PRO A 655 -10.97 -43.51 2.79
CA PRO A 655 -12.38 -43.44 2.40
C PRO A 655 -12.94 -42.03 2.62
N PRO A 656 -13.90 -41.55 1.80
CA PRO A 656 -14.45 -40.20 1.91
C PRO A 656 -14.99 -39.85 3.32
N ASP A 657 -15.56 -40.82 4.05
CA ASP A 657 -16.08 -40.58 5.40
C ASP A 657 -14.99 -40.35 6.47
N GLN A 658 -13.72 -40.62 6.14
CA GLN A 658 -12.56 -40.30 6.99
C GLN A 658 -11.86 -39.00 6.56
N HIS A 659 -12.28 -38.38 5.46
CA HIS A 659 -11.74 -37.10 5.04
C HIS A 659 -12.23 -35.98 5.97
N VAL A 660 -11.39 -34.96 6.09
CA VAL A 660 -11.70 -33.72 6.79
C VAL A 660 -11.89 -32.61 5.76
N TYR A 661 -13.10 -32.07 5.72
CA TYR A 661 -13.51 -31.01 4.83
C TYR A 661 -13.63 -29.69 5.58
N GLN A 662 -13.36 -28.59 4.89
CA GLN A 662 -13.73 -27.26 5.32
C GLN A 662 -14.65 -26.61 4.30
N THR A 663 -15.81 -26.15 4.77
CA THR A 663 -16.75 -25.38 3.96
C THR A 663 -16.81 -23.95 4.50
N ILE A 664 -16.60 -22.97 3.63
CA ILE A 664 -16.57 -21.55 3.95
C ILE A 664 -17.82 -20.88 3.40
N PHE A 665 -18.59 -20.30 4.32
CA PHE A 665 -19.77 -19.51 4.02
C PHE A 665 -19.44 -18.02 4.15
N LEU A 666 -19.68 -17.31 3.05
CA LEU A 666 -19.20 -15.95 2.86
C LEU A 666 -20.31 -14.93 3.12
N ASP A 667 -19.94 -13.82 3.75
CA ASP A 667 -20.75 -12.65 4.06
C ASP A 667 -21.97 -12.96 4.96
N GLN A 668 -21.81 -12.70 6.27
CA GLN A 668 -22.85 -12.89 7.28
C GLN A 668 -24.19 -12.23 6.93
N GLN A 669 -24.19 -11.14 6.15
CA GLN A 669 -25.42 -10.45 5.74
C GLN A 669 -26.26 -11.29 4.77
N ARG A 670 -25.70 -12.36 4.20
CA ARG A 670 -26.33 -13.26 3.22
C ARG A 670 -26.49 -14.69 3.73
N GLN A 671 -26.59 -14.85 5.05
CA GLN A 671 -26.86 -16.13 5.71
C GLN A 671 -27.99 -16.95 5.10
N GLY A 672 -29.02 -16.30 4.55
CA GLY A 672 -30.15 -16.99 3.90
C GLY A 672 -29.78 -17.81 2.66
N LEU A 673 -28.58 -17.63 2.08
CA LEU A 673 -28.07 -18.46 0.98
C LEU A 673 -27.28 -19.68 1.47
N TRP A 674 -26.80 -19.67 2.72
CA TRP A 674 -25.86 -20.66 3.20
C TRP A 674 -26.52 -22.05 3.31
N THR A 675 -25.81 -23.07 2.82
CA THR A 675 -26.31 -24.45 2.86
C THR A 675 -25.86 -25.21 4.12
N TRP A 676 -25.28 -24.51 5.10
CA TRP A 676 -24.66 -25.06 6.30
C TRP A 676 -25.59 -25.93 7.19
N ASP A 677 -26.91 -25.77 7.09
CA ASP A 677 -27.90 -26.53 7.87
C ASP A 677 -28.06 -27.96 7.35
N ALA A 678 -27.58 -28.23 6.13
CA ALA A 678 -27.54 -29.56 5.54
C ALA A 678 -26.32 -30.39 5.99
N ILE A 679 -25.36 -29.79 6.70
CA ILE A 679 -24.23 -30.51 7.29
C ILE A 679 -24.72 -31.27 8.52
N ASP A 680 -24.45 -32.57 8.57
CA ASP A 680 -24.72 -33.38 9.75
C ASP A 680 -23.97 -32.84 10.98
N LYS A 681 -24.72 -32.44 12.01
CA LYS A 681 -24.19 -31.82 13.23
C LYS A 681 -23.23 -32.75 13.98
N ASP A 682 -23.44 -34.06 13.90
CA ASP A 682 -22.60 -35.05 14.58
C ASP A 682 -21.25 -35.25 13.86
N LYS A 683 -21.14 -34.77 12.62
CA LYS A 683 -19.92 -34.82 11.82
C LYS A 683 -19.16 -33.49 11.80
N ILE A 684 -19.64 -32.46 12.49
CA ILE A 684 -18.95 -31.18 12.65
C ILE A 684 -17.83 -31.34 13.66
N ILE A 685 -16.61 -31.00 13.23
CA ILE A 685 -15.39 -31.05 14.04
C ILE A 685 -15.12 -29.68 14.68
N GLY A 686 -15.36 -28.60 13.93
CA GLY A 686 -15.11 -27.25 14.41
C GLY A 686 -15.87 -26.18 13.63
N LYS A 687 -16.13 -25.04 14.27
CA LYS A 687 -16.77 -23.88 13.66
C LYS A 687 -15.99 -22.63 14.05
N LYS A 688 -15.62 -21.81 13.07
CA LYS A 688 -14.83 -20.61 13.30
C LYS A 688 -15.33 -19.43 12.48
N TRP A 689 -15.42 -18.28 13.14
CA TRP A 689 -15.75 -17.00 12.52
C TRP A 689 -14.48 -16.26 12.14
N TRP A 690 -14.52 -15.61 10.98
CA TRP A 690 -13.42 -14.83 10.43
C TRP A 690 -13.89 -13.42 10.14
N HIS A 691 -13.04 -12.45 10.50
CA HIS A 691 -13.20 -11.07 10.08
C HIS A 691 -12.17 -10.77 8.97
N GLN A 692 -12.55 -10.95 7.71
CA GLN A 692 -11.65 -10.84 6.56
C GLN A 692 -11.90 -9.57 5.77
N PHE A 693 -10.83 -8.96 5.23
CA PHE A 693 -10.98 -7.77 4.40
C PHE A 693 -11.15 -8.13 2.93
N GLY A 694 -12.04 -7.41 2.23
CA GLY A 694 -12.25 -7.57 0.80
C GLY A 694 -11.32 -6.68 -0.03
N HIS A 695 -10.70 -7.25 -1.07
CA HIS A 695 -9.85 -6.54 -2.03
C HIS A 695 -10.64 -5.66 -3.01
N ARG A 696 -11.41 -4.69 -2.53
CA ARG A 696 -12.14 -3.79 -3.43
C ARG A 696 -11.19 -2.81 -4.14
N TRP A 697 -11.55 -2.31 -5.31
CA TRP A 697 -10.76 -1.32 -6.05
C TRP A 697 -10.41 -0.05 -5.22
N GLN A 698 -11.27 0.35 -4.28
CA GLN A 698 -10.98 1.47 -3.38
C GLN A 698 -9.74 1.20 -2.52
N HIS A 699 -9.45 -0.06 -2.20
CA HIS A 699 -8.25 -0.45 -1.47
C HIS A 699 -6.98 0.00 -2.19
N TYR A 700 -6.89 -0.28 -3.49
CA TYR A 700 -5.74 0.08 -4.33
C TYR A 700 -5.71 1.56 -4.72
N LEU A 701 -6.87 2.22 -4.77
CA LEU A 701 -6.93 3.65 -5.05
C LEU A 701 -6.58 4.52 -3.82
N ARG A 702 -6.97 4.08 -2.62
CA ARG A 702 -6.94 4.90 -1.39
C ARG A 702 -5.98 4.37 -0.34
N VAL A 703 -6.02 3.08 -0.04
CA VAL A 703 -5.29 2.51 1.11
C VAL A 703 -3.82 2.32 0.77
N VAL A 704 -3.51 1.52 -0.25
CA VAL A 704 -2.13 1.21 -0.66
C VAL A 704 -1.28 2.48 -0.89
N PRO A 705 -1.68 3.44 -1.75
CA PRO A 705 -0.93 4.69 -1.91
C PRO A 705 -1.03 5.61 -0.68
N GLY A 706 -2.06 5.46 0.14
CA GLY A 706 -2.25 6.22 1.38
C GLY A 706 -1.25 5.84 2.48
N MET A 707 -0.81 4.57 2.51
CA MET A 707 0.06 4.04 3.56
C MET A 707 1.35 4.86 3.74
N MET A 708 1.98 5.29 2.64
CA MET A 708 3.23 6.06 2.70
C MET A 708 3.08 7.40 3.45
N PHE A 709 1.86 7.95 3.50
CA PHE A 709 1.59 9.24 4.13
C PHE A 709 1.28 9.15 5.62
N ILE A 710 0.94 7.96 6.13
CA ILE A 710 0.64 7.72 7.55
C ILE A 710 1.80 7.02 8.27
N ASN A 711 2.58 6.19 7.57
CA ASN A 711 3.64 5.39 8.17
C ASN A 711 4.83 6.23 8.69
N GLY A 712 5.09 6.15 10.00
CA GLY A 712 6.19 6.86 10.67
C GLY A 712 5.84 8.30 11.05
N LYS A 713 4.54 8.63 11.10
CA LYS A 713 4.04 9.88 11.69
C LYS A 713 3.46 9.61 13.06
N ASN A 714 3.49 10.60 13.93
CA ASN A 714 2.99 10.52 15.30
C ASN A 714 3.53 9.28 16.05
N ARG A 715 4.80 8.92 15.81
CA ARG A 715 5.46 7.77 16.42
C ARG A 715 4.70 6.44 16.24
N THR A 716 4.03 6.28 15.11
CA THR A 716 3.19 5.12 14.78
C THR A 716 3.55 4.56 13.40
N LEU A 717 3.70 3.24 13.35
CA LEU A 717 3.82 2.47 12.12
C LEU A 717 2.69 1.45 12.04
N PHE A 718 2.31 1.08 10.83
CA PHE A 718 1.25 0.11 10.57
C PHE A 718 1.81 -1.05 9.76
N ALA A 719 1.47 -2.27 10.16
CA ALA A 719 1.84 -3.50 9.48
C ALA A 719 0.67 -4.48 9.48
N GLY A 720 0.64 -5.38 8.50
CA GLY A 720 -0.43 -6.34 8.28
C GLY A 720 -0.63 -6.64 6.80
N ALA A 721 -1.23 -7.79 6.48
CA ALA A 721 -1.50 -8.17 5.09
C ALA A 721 -2.40 -7.16 4.36
N TRP A 722 -3.31 -6.50 5.10
CA TRP A 722 -4.20 -5.46 4.57
C TRP A 722 -3.48 -4.23 4.03
N THR A 723 -2.17 -4.07 4.24
CA THR A 723 -1.43 -2.93 3.69
C THR A 723 -1.21 -3.00 2.18
N LEU A 724 -1.31 -4.20 1.57
CA LEU A 724 -1.10 -4.40 0.14
C LEU A 724 -1.97 -5.52 -0.49
N VAL A 725 -1.82 -6.76 -0.03
CA VAL A 725 -2.59 -7.92 -0.50
C VAL A 725 -2.66 -9.00 0.59
N ASN A 726 -3.78 -9.74 0.67
CA ASN A 726 -4.06 -10.68 1.75
C ASN A 726 -3.24 -11.96 1.63
N MET A 727 -1.96 -11.88 1.96
CA MET A 727 -1.01 -13.00 1.94
C MET A 727 -0.21 -13.02 3.23
N HIS A 728 0.07 -14.23 3.73
CA HIS A 728 0.94 -14.42 4.89
C HIS A 728 2.33 -13.81 4.65
N GLU A 729 2.86 -13.95 3.43
CA GLU A 729 4.14 -13.35 3.03
C GLU A 729 4.15 -11.83 3.20
N ILE A 730 3.09 -11.14 2.76
CA ILE A 730 2.97 -9.69 2.89
C ILE A 730 2.82 -9.28 4.35
N ALA A 731 2.13 -10.07 5.18
CA ALA A 731 2.11 -9.84 6.62
C ALA A 731 3.53 -9.86 7.19
N CYS A 732 4.32 -10.89 6.90
CA CYS A 732 5.72 -10.98 7.31
C CYS A 732 6.55 -9.79 6.82
N VAL A 733 6.50 -9.47 5.52
CA VAL A 733 7.23 -8.36 4.89
C VAL A 733 6.84 -7.00 5.48
N SER A 734 5.55 -6.78 5.76
CA SER A 734 5.07 -5.53 6.34
C SER A 734 5.64 -5.28 7.74
N GLY A 735 5.74 -6.31 8.58
CA GLY A 735 6.36 -6.23 9.90
C GLY A 735 7.87 -5.96 9.83
N ILE A 736 8.56 -6.60 8.89
CA ILE A 736 9.99 -6.35 8.61
C ILE A 736 10.20 -4.92 8.13
N ALA A 737 9.32 -4.39 7.27
CA ALA A 737 9.40 -3.01 6.78
C ALA A 737 9.17 -1.98 7.89
N ALA A 738 8.23 -2.22 8.80
CA ALA A 738 8.05 -1.40 10.00
C ALA A 738 9.31 -1.43 10.89
N ALA A 739 9.90 -2.61 11.12
CA ALA A 739 11.15 -2.74 11.85
C ALA A 739 12.32 -1.98 11.18
N TYR A 740 12.43 -2.06 9.86
CA TYR A 740 13.43 -1.33 9.08
C TYR A 740 13.27 0.18 9.23
N ARG A 741 12.03 0.69 9.21
CA ARG A 741 11.72 2.12 9.42
C ARG A 741 12.12 2.62 10.81
N LEU A 742 12.13 1.74 11.81
CA LEU A 742 12.59 2.04 13.17
C LEU A 742 14.12 1.99 13.32
N GLY A 743 14.85 1.57 12.28
CA GLY A 743 16.30 1.52 12.23
C GLY A 743 16.92 0.12 12.44
N ALA A 744 16.11 -0.93 12.32
CA ALA A 744 16.62 -2.30 12.17
C ALA A 744 17.23 -2.51 10.77
N LYS A 745 18.17 -3.44 10.66
CA LYS A 745 18.73 -3.85 9.37
C LYS A 745 17.89 -4.96 8.77
N TYR A 746 17.67 -4.87 7.46
CA TYR A 746 17.14 -5.99 6.68
C TYR A 746 18.31 -6.91 6.31
N GLU A 747 18.12 -8.22 6.47
CA GLU A 747 19.09 -9.23 6.06
C GLU A 747 18.74 -9.74 4.68
N ASP A 748 19.65 -9.54 3.73
CA ASP A 748 19.54 -10.14 2.41
C ASP A 748 19.81 -11.65 2.49
N PHE A 749 18.93 -12.44 1.89
CA PHE A 749 19.05 -13.90 1.85
C PHE A 749 18.62 -14.53 0.52
N ASP A 750 17.96 -13.75 -0.33
CA ASP A 750 17.43 -14.19 -1.62
C ASP A 750 17.08 -12.94 -2.46
N ASP A 751 17.53 -12.92 -3.72
CA ASP A 751 17.36 -11.75 -4.61
C ASP A 751 15.88 -11.41 -4.85
N PHE A 752 15.02 -12.42 -4.94
CA PHE A 752 13.59 -12.25 -5.13
C PHE A 752 12.94 -11.68 -3.86
N ALA A 753 13.26 -12.23 -2.69
CA ALA A 753 12.78 -11.74 -1.40
C ALA A 753 13.16 -10.26 -1.19
N THR A 754 14.40 -9.91 -1.49
CA THR A 754 14.90 -8.53 -1.42
C THR A 754 14.24 -7.61 -2.44
N GLY A 755 13.96 -8.10 -3.65
CA GLY A 755 13.17 -7.39 -4.65
C GLY A 755 11.75 -7.06 -4.17
N LEU A 756 11.04 -8.06 -3.62
CA LEU A 756 9.70 -7.90 -3.05
C LEU A 756 9.70 -6.91 -1.89
N PHE A 757 10.63 -7.06 -0.94
CA PHE A 757 10.79 -6.14 0.19
C PHE A 757 11.03 -4.70 -0.26
N SER A 758 11.92 -4.50 -1.23
CA SER A 758 12.24 -3.18 -1.79
C SER A 758 11.02 -2.50 -2.44
N LYS A 759 10.25 -3.26 -3.25
CA LYS A 759 9.03 -2.76 -3.88
C LYS A 759 7.95 -2.44 -2.85
N TYR A 760 7.77 -3.29 -1.85
CA TYR A 760 6.83 -3.06 -0.75
C TYR A 760 7.20 -1.79 0.04
N LEU A 761 8.47 -1.62 0.39
CA LEU A 761 8.96 -0.46 1.15
C LEU A 761 8.72 0.85 0.37
N LEU A 762 8.93 0.84 -0.95
CA LEU A 762 8.65 1.99 -1.80
C LEU A 762 7.15 2.30 -1.86
N ALA A 763 6.30 1.28 -2.05
CA ALA A 763 4.86 1.46 -2.19
C ALA A 763 4.18 1.89 -0.88
N CYS A 764 4.46 1.20 0.22
CA CYS A 764 3.72 1.36 1.49
C CYS A 764 4.40 2.33 2.47
N HIS A 765 5.70 2.59 2.34
CA HIS A 765 6.43 3.51 3.23
C HIS A 765 7.04 4.70 2.49
N GLY A 766 7.04 4.72 1.16
CA GLY A 766 7.63 5.81 0.37
C GLY A 766 9.16 5.89 0.47
N VAL A 767 9.82 4.81 0.92
CA VAL A 767 11.28 4.77 1.13
C VAL A 767 11.92 3.79 0.17
N ARG A 768 12.99 4.22 -0.49
CA ARG A 768 13.82 3.32 -1.30
C ARG A 768 14.75 2.52 -0.39
N TYR A 769 14.76 1.20 -0.57
CA TYR A 769 15.72 0.34 0.09
C TYR A 769 17.14 0.69 -0.37
N LYS A 770 18.06 0.80 0.59
CA LYS A 770 19.50 1.02 0.34
C LYS A 770 20.23 -0.25 0.79
N SER A 771 20.57 -1.11 -0.16
CA SER A 771 21.48 -2.23 0.11
C SER A 771 22.86 -1.69 0.50
N GLU A 772 23.42 -2.16 1.61
CA GLU A 772 24.75 -1.75 2.08
C GLU A 772 25.88 -2.28 1.18
N ASP A 773 25.62 -3.30 0.34
CA ASP A 773 26.65 -3.99 -0.46
C ASP A 773 27.09 -3.26 -1.75
N LYS A 774 26.39 -2.20 -2.16
CA LYS A 774 26.82 -1.39 -3.32
C LYS A 774 27.85 -0.31 -3.01
N LYS A 775 28.32 -0.20 -1.75
CA LYS A 775 29.40 0.74 -1.38
C LYS A 775 30.82 0.18 -1.55
N HIS A 776 30.98 -1.10 -1.91
CA HIS A 776 32.29 -1.75 -2.01
C HIS A 776 32.56 -2.47 -3.34
N ARG A 777 31.90 -2.09 -4.44
CA ARG A 777 32.29 -2.52 -5.80
C ARG A 777 32.71 -1.36 -6.66
#